data_AF-A0A8H2WRL8-F1
#
_entry.id   AF-A0A8H2WRL8-F1
#
_cell.length_a   1.000
_cell.length_b   1.000
_cell.length_c   1.000
_cell.angle_alpha   90.00
_cell.angle_beta   90.00
_cell.angle_gamma   90.00
#
_symmetry.space_group_name_H-M   'P 1'
#
loop_
_entity.id
_entity.type
_entity.pdbx_description
1 polymer ?
#
loop_
_entity_poly.entity_id
_entity_poly.type
_entity_poly.pdbx_seq_one_letter_code
_entity_poly.pdbx_strand_id
1 'polypeptide(L)'
;MLWSLSLLVAGAAAKILYAGVNESGGEFGVWSNDAIPGTGLPGRFGVDYAFINKSTVDIFVKNDKINTFRVAFLMERMCPLSYGLGAKFNETYFGYFKEAIDYITITKGAYAILDPHNYMRYNNPSQQPMTGSIIGDTSDPKAATTAQFQAFWNQLAGRFKTNEKVIFGIMNEPHDMPTSLVLSNNQAAINGIRAAGAKQLILAPGNDWTGGHSWTGNANASSEYMYKMTDPLKNLAIEVHEYLDVDYSGSHAECTQPGPSNLAALTAWLKKYGLKAIVGETGGGQNSNCYAQLKELFNYLAANDEYIGWTGWAAGPLWGTFRSCCGDDSGNLEPGTKAGNGSIPGGYETIWANGFRPSIPATLKRSGISSWKFGTRCGCQTLRTTTERALAIATLERRLGEHSRYISNAHGRRGANSLMDSAMAQPGPSSVPQMPVTSPTVLPPDFLDASIDDIVNLIADMLDRLTSHNDQIPLRPEALTRFHSRTPPGISIQEYLRRIVKYTNVERSCLLITLHYIDQICNLLPHFTISSLTVHRFVISSIAVSSKALCDAFCTNTHYARVGGIKLIELNVLEREFLQKIDWRLTCTREMLQEYYTNLVRTHSGRGIQYQMGEALAKNVRQDTSILDHYPSGVNGPEKSTPSPPRSPATSTAPSSVHQVPSANPPPPPMPNRPFPPPQSRDAASSPSRIILTNVTSPSLRRAGRSPITGPSRSIPPSPSLKRARDGSEDIMPSLTNAHLRKMEESSPRTRRRTGTSSS
;
A
#
# COMPACT_ATOMS: atom_id res chain seq x y z
N MET A 1 -29.16 47.75 37.02
CA MET A 1 -29.70 46.56 36.33
C MET A 1 -29.35 46.68 34.86
N LEU A 2 -28.13 46.30 34.51
CA LEU A 2 -27.75 45.01 33.89
C LEU A 2 -28.09 44.96 32.39
N TRP A 3 -27.16 45.48 31.59
CA TRP A 3 -27.00 45.18 30.17
C TRP A 3 -26.40 43.77 30.05
N SER A 4 -27.13 42.83 29.48
CA SER A 4 -26.63 41.48 29.16
C SER A 4 -25.90 41.52 27.81
N LEU A 5 -24.58 41.72 27.88
CA LEU A 5 -23.64 41.50 26.80
C LEU A 5 -23.63 39.99 26.50
N SER A 6 -24.26 39.57 25.40
CA SER A 6 -24.13 38.20 24.90
C SER A 6 -22.74 38.07 24.27
N LEU A 7 -21.76 37.58 25.02
CA LEU A 7 -20.50 37.09 24.45
C LEU A 7 -20.84 35.91 23.54
N LEU A 8 -20.80 36.15 22.22
CA LEU A 8 -20.55 35.10 21.25
C LEU A 8 -19.12 34.59 21.50
N VAL A 9 -19.01 33.59 22.38
CA VAL A 9 -17.83 32.73 22.41
C VAL A 9 -17.86 31.99 21.07
N ALA A 10 -17.16 32.51 20.07
CA ALA A 10 -16.72 31.72 18.95
C ALA A 10 -15.77 30.66 19.54
N GLY A 11 -16.33 29.53 19.96
CA GLY A 11 -15.54 28.35 20.25
C GLY A 11 -14.81 28.01 18.97
N ALA A 12 -13.52 28.34 18.91
CA ALA A 12 -12.62 27.81 17.90
C ALA A 12 -12.55 26.30 18.16
N ALA A 13 -13.47 25.56 17.54
CA ALA A 13 -13.37 24.12 17.50
C ALA A 13 -12.11 23.78 16.70
N ALA A 14 -11.06 23.40 17.42
CA ALA A 14 -10.21 22.27 17.11
C ALA A 14 -10.40 21.69 15.70
N LYS A 15 -9.51 22.03 14.76
CA LYS A 15 -9.75 21.79 13.33
C LYS A 15 -9.04 20.57 12.79
N ILE A 16 -9.18 19.43 13.45
CA ILE A 16 -8.72 18.14 12.93
C ILE A 16 -9.42 17.87 11.59
N LEU A 17 -8.66 17.90 10.50
CA LEU A 17 -9.12 17.73 9.12
C LEU A 17 -9.01 16.27 8.67
N TYR A 18 -7.96 15.61 9.14
CA TYR A 18 -7.52 14.29 8.71
C TYR A 18 -7.41 13.40 9.95
N ALA A 19 -8.25 12.38 10.04
CA ALA A 19 -8.15 11.35 11.07
C ALA A 19 -8.17 10.00 10.37
N GLY A 20 -7.27 9.11 10.74
CA GLY A 20 -6.99 7.96 9.91
C GLY A 20 -6.14 6.86 10.53
N VAL A 21 -5.70 5.95 9.66
CA VAL A 21 -4.85 4.81 10.00
C VAL A 21 -3.74 4.67 8.96
N ASN A 22 -2.60 4.14 9.37
CA ASN A 22 -1.53 3.71 8.48
C ASN A 22 -1.88 2.35 7.86
N GLU A 23 -1.60 2.19 6.58
CA GLU A 23 -1.69 0.95 5.81
C GLU A 23 -0.26 0.51 5.49
N SER A 24 0.26 -0.38 6.33
CA SER A 24 1.61 -0.94 6.24
C SER A 24 1.59 -2.27 5.49
N GLY A 25 2.68 -2.56 4.80
CA GLY A 25 2.89 -3.81 4.05
C GLY A 25 3.59 -3.59 2.72
N GLY A 26 3.55 -2.38 2.13
CA GLY A 26 4.22 -2.08 0.87
C GLY A 26 5.76 -2.01 0.98
N GLU A 27 6.24 -1.79 2.19
CA GLU A 27 7.62 -1.71 2.66
C GLU A 27 8.17 -3.03 3.22
N PHE A 28 7.31 -4.02 3.46
CA PHE A 28 7.67 -5.29 4.10
C PHE A 28 8.61 -6.18 3.26
N GLY A 29 9.15 -7.22 3.90
CA GLY A 29 9.76 -8.35 3.19
C GLY A 29 11.17 -8.09 2.66
N VAL A 30 11.89 -7.12 3.23
CA VAL A 30 13.27 -6.78 2.84
C VAL A 30 14.31 -7.09 3.91
N TRP A 31 13.89 -7.37 5.14
CA TRP A 31 14.81 -7.61 6.26
C TRP A 31 15.64 -8.90 6.10
N SER A 32 16.90 -8.84 6.53
CA SER A 32 17.90 -9.91 6.41
C SER A 32 18.77 -10.02 7.68
N ASN A 33 18.80 -11.21 8.29
CA ASN A 33 19.70 -11.53 9.41
C ASN A 33 21.18 -11.26 9.06
N ASP A 34 21.61 -11.69 7.87
CA ASP A 34 23.02 -11.64 7.46
C ASP A 34 23.41 -10.32 6.77
N ALA A 35 22.56 -9.29 6.83
CA ALA A 35 22.78 -7.98 6.21
C ALA A 35 23.08 -7.99 4.70
N ILE A 36 22.68 -9.05 3.98
CA ILE A 36 22.98 -9.20 2.55
C ILE A 36 22.26 -8.08 1.78
N PRO A 37 22.99 -7.17 1.09
CA PRO A 37 22.37 -6.08 0.38
C PRO A 37 21.43 -6.59 -0.72
N GLY A 38 20.22 -6.03 -0.76
CA GLY A 38 19.21 -6.39 -1.76
C GLY A 38 18.36 -7.62 -1.41
N THR A 39 18.53 -8.23 -0.23
CA THR A 39 17.58 -9.24 0.27
C THR A 39 16.14 -8.74 0.17
N GLY A 40 15.27 -9.59 -0.35
CA GLY A 40 13.84 -9.27 -0.47
C GLY A 40 13.47 -8.25 -1.55
N LEU A 41 14.44 -7.77 -2.35
CA LEU A 41 14.18 -6.93 -3.51
C LEU A 41 14.15 -7.75 -4.82
N PRO A 42 13.21 -7.48 -5.74
CA PRO A 42 12.08 -6.56 -5.59
C PRO A 42 10.96 -7.12 -4.70
N GLY A 43 11.00 -8.41 -4.36
CA GLY A 43 9.93 -9.11 -3.64
C GLY A 43 8.74 -9.41 -4.54
N ARG A 44 7.76 -10.13 -4.02
CA ARG A 44 6.54 -10.56 -4.72
C ARG A 44 5.31 -9.88 -4.10
N PHE A 45 4.53 -9.20 -4.94
CA PHE A 45 3.26 -8.61 -4.53
C PHE A 45 2.29 -9.68 -4.02
N GLY A 46 1.57 -9.39 -2.94
CA GLY A 46 0.64 -10.31 -2.28
C GLY A 46 1.31 -11.43 -1.45
N VAL A 47 2.64 -11.41 -1.34
CA VAL A 47 3.39 -12.37 -0.50
C VAL A 47 4.39 -11.65 0.37
N ASP A 48 5.37 -10.99 -0.25
CA ASP A 48 6.45 -10.30 0.47
C ASP A 48 6.05 -8.84 0.77
N TYR A 49 5.14 -8.27 -0.02
CA TYR A 49 4.56 -6.94 0.19
C TYR A 49 3.16 -6.80 -0.41
N ALA A 50 2.33 -5.93 0.17
CA ALA A 50 1.02 -5.55 -0.33
C ALA A 50 0.60 -4.22 0.32
N PHE A 51 -0.21 -3.40 -0.35
CA PHE A 51 -0.46 -2.02 0.10
C PHE A 51 -1.66 -1.85 1.03
N ILE A 52 -2.81 -2.45 0.68
CA ILE A 52 -4.06 -2.32 1.43
C ILE A 52 -4.88 -3.60 1.32
N ASN A 53 -5.78 -3.82 2.28
CA ASN A 53 -6.92 -4.69 2.11
C ASN A 53 -8.18 -3.84 1.83
N LYS A 54 -8.77 -4.04 0.66
CA LYS A 54 -9.91 -3.23 0.21
C LYS A 54 -11.11 -3.35 1.15
N SER A 55 -11.36 -4.52 1.72
CA SER A 55 -12.48 -4.76 2.63
C SER A 55 -12.29 -4.08 3.99
N THR A 56 -11.06 -3.96 4.48
CA THR A 56 -10.77 -3.28 5.76
C THR A 56 -10.84 -1.77 5.59
N VAL A 57 -10.33 -1.23 4.48
CA VAL A 57 -10.54 0.19 4.09
C VAL A 57 -12.04 0.52 4.04
N ASP A 58 -12.86 -0.36 3.48
CA ASP A 58 -14.31 -0.18 3.43
C ASP A 58 -14.93 -0.08 4.83
N ILE A 59 -14.53 -0.96 5.74
CA ILE A 59 -14.99 -0.96 7.14
C ILE A 59 -14.60 0.35 7.81
N PHE A 60 -13.35 0.77 7.70
CA PHE A 60 -12.86 2.02 8.29
C PHE A 60 -13.64 3.26 7.79
N VAL A 61 -13.86 3.35 6.47
CA VAL A 61 -14.61 4.48 5.89
C VAL A 61 -16.09 4.41 6.24
N LYS A 62 -16.70 3.23 6.15
CA LYS A 62 -18.15 3.05 6.35
C LYS A 62 -18.54 3.09 7.82
N ASN A 63 -17.79 2.45 8.71
CA ASN A 63 -18.18 2.26 10.11
C ASN A 63 -17.55 3.31 11.01
N ASP A 64 -16.22 3.48 10.93
CA ASP A 64 -15.48 4.44 11.78
C ASP A 64 -15.52 5.87 11.24
N LYS A 65 -15.90 6.05 9.98
CA LYS A 65 -15.96 7.35 9.30
C LYS A 65 -14.61 8.06 9.29
N ILE A 66 -13.48 7.36 9.33
CA ILE A 66 -12.18 8.01 9.07
C ILE A 66 -12.13 8.53 7.63
N ASN A 67 -11.16 9.41 7.34
CA ASN A 67 -11.04 10.03 6.02
C ASN A 67 -9.63 9.98 5.45
N THR A 68 -8.66 9.40 6.13
CA THR A 68 -7.25 9.44 5.73
C THR A 68 -6.60 8.09 5.93
N PHE A 69 -5.79 7.66 4.97
CA PHE A 69 -4.96 6.47 5.03
C PHE A 69 -3.53 6.84 4.66
N ARG A 70 -2.53 6.44 5.45
CA ARG A 70 -1.11 6.66 5.12
C ARG A 70 -0.51 5.35 4.61
N VAL A 71 -0.13 5.31 3.34
CA VAL A 71 0.22 4.07 2.63
C VAL A 71 1.73 4.00 2.46
N ALA A 72 2.36 3.11 3.22
CA ALA A 72 3.80 2.90 3.19
C ALA A 72 4.23 2.14 1.93
N PHE A 73 5.33 2.59 1.32
CA PHE A 73 5.94 1.92 0.16
C PHE A 73 7.46 2.09 0.19
N LEU A 74 8.17 1.19 -0.50
CA LEU A 74 9.64 1.21 -0.55
C LEU A 74 10.15 1.85 -1.84
N MET A 75 11.03 2.83 -1.72
CA MET A 75 11.63 3.53 -2.86
C MET A 75 12.43 2.60 -3.77
N GLU A 76 13.13 1.60 -3.24
CA GLU A 76 13.89 0.60 -4.02
C GLU A 76 13.01 -0.29 -4.89
N ARG A 77 11.73 -0.42 -4.57
CA ARG A 77 10.77 -1.13 -5.43
C ARG A 77 10.17 -0.20 -6.49
N MET A 78 9.94 1.06 -6.13
CA MET A 78 9.48 2.09 -7.07
C MET A 78 10.57 2.45 -8.09
N CYS A 79 11.79 2.65 -7.63
CA CYS A 79 13.01 2.82 -8.41
C CYS A 79 13.95 1.64 -8.08
N PRO A 80 13.99 0.59 -8.91
CA PRO A 80 14.97 -0.48 -8.74
C PRO A 80 16.42 0.02 -8.69
N LEU A 81 17.27 -0.69 -7.95
CA LEU A 81 18.70 -0.34 -7.81
C LEU A 81 19.42 -0.20 -9.16
N SER A 82 19.02 -0.99 -10.16
CA SER A 82 19.56 -0.92 -11.52
C SER A 82 19.21 0.36 -12.28
N TYR A 83 18.18 1.10 -11.84
CA TYR A 83 17.81 2.40 -12.40
C TYR A 83 18.46 3.54 -11.60
N GLY A 84 18.67 3.31 -10.30
CA GLY A 84 18.97 4.35 -9.34
C GLY A 84 17.74 5.20 -9.02
N LEU A 85 17.84 5.97 -7.93
CA LEU A 85 16.78 6.91 -7.57
C LEU A 85 16.63 7.99 -8.64
N GLY A 86 15.40 8.29 -9.05
CA GLY A 86 15.13 9.33 -10.05
C GLY A 86 13.77 9.18 -10.71
N ALA A 87 13.65 9.62 -11.95
CA ALA A 87 12.37 9.70 -12.68
C ALA A 87 11.93 8.40 -13.37
N LYS A 88 12.75 7.34 -13.36
CA LYS A 88 12.42 6.05 -13.97
C LYS A 88 11.86 5.10 -12.91
N PHE A 89 10.61 4.68 -13.08
CA PHE A 89 9.93 3.78 -12.15
C PHE A 89 9.81 2.37 -12.71
N ASN A 90 9.69 1.39 -11.80
CA ASN A 90 9.13 0.09 -12.10
C ASN A 90 7.62 0.25 -12.27
N GLU A 91 7.15 0.19 -13.52
CA GLU A 91 5.75 0.43 -13.87
C GLU A 91 4.80 -0.62 -13.25
N THR A 92 5.25 -1.85 -13.04
CA THR A 92 4.44 -2.88 -12.38
C THR A 92 4.23 -2.54 -10.90
N TYR A 93 5.30 -2.19 -10.18
CA TYR A 93 5.19 -1.77 -8.78
C TYR A 93 4.35 -0.50 -8.62
N PHE A 94 4.59 0.49 -9.49
CA PHE A 94 3.79 1.71 -9.54
C PHE A 94 2.31 1.42 -9.82
N GLY A 95 2.01 0.46 -10.70
CA GLY A 95 0.64 0.02 -11.00
C GLY A 95 -0.09 -0.48 -9.74
N TYR A 96 0.52 -1.39 -8.98
CA TYR A 96 -0.04 -1.89 -7.73
C TYR A 96 -0.22 -0.79 -6.68
N PHE A 97 0.77 0.10 -6.54
CA PHE A 97 0.69 1.22 -5.62
C PHE A 97 -0.45 2.17 -6.01
N LYS A 98 -0.52 2.55 -7.29
CA LYS A 98 -1.57 3.41 -7.83
C LYS A 98 -2.96 2.81 -7.63
N GLU A 99 -3.13 1.52 -7.81
CA GLU A 99 -4.42 0.85 -7.56
C GLU A 99 -4.88 1.04 -6.11
N ALA A 100 -3.99 0.86 -5.14
CA ALA A 100 -4.30 1.09 -3.73
C ALA A 100 -4.68 2.55 -3.46
N ILE A 101 -3.89 3.50 -3.98
CA ILE A 101 -4.15 4.94 -3.82
C ILE A 101 -5.48 5.33 -4.47
N ASP A 102 -5.77 4.86 -5.67
CA ASP A 102 -7.02 5.16 -6.37
C ASP A 102 -8.23 4.51 -5.69
N TYR A 103 -8.07 3.32 -5.11
CA TYR A 103 -9.14 2.73 -4.32
C TYR A 103 -9.53 3.62 -3.14
N ILE A 104 -8.54 4.11 -2.38
CA ILE A 104 -8.76 5.02 -1.25
C ILE A 104 -9.39 6.35 -1.74
N THR A 105 -8.80 6.95 -2.77
CA THR A 105 -9.08 8.34 -3.16
C THR A 105 -10.26 8.50 -4.12
N ILE A 106 -10.39 7.61 -5.10
CA ILE A 106 -11.43 7.65 -6.13
C ILE A 106 -12.62 6.80 -5.71
N THR A 107 -12.40 5.53 -5.34
CA THR A 107 -13.49 4.62 -5.02
C THR A 107 -14.11 4.94 -3.65
N LYS A 108 -13.30 5.15 -2.61
CA LYS A 108 -13.80 5.44 -1.25
C LYS A 108 -13.89 6.92 -0.93
N GLY A 109 -13.28 7.77 -1.75
CA GLY A 109 -13.33 9.21 -1.56
C GLY A 109 -12.62 9.70 -0.28
N ALA A 110 -11.72 8.90 0.30
CA ALA A 110 -10.85 9.29 1.39
C ALA A 110 -9.55 9.94 0.86
N TYR A 111 -8.68 10.40 1.75
CA TYR A 111 -7.35 10.94 1.43
C TYR A 111 -6.30 9.86 1.60
N ALA A 112 -5.28 9.88 0.75
CA ALA A 112 -4.16 8.97 0.83
C ALA A 112 -2.85 9.75 0.97
N ILE A 113 -2.12 9.51 2.06
CA ILE A 113 -0.75 10.00 2.24
C ILE A 113 0.17 8.97 1.57
N LEU A 114 0.96 9.42 0.59
CA LEU A 114 2.00 8.59 -0.03
C LEU A 114 3.24 8.67 0.86
N ASP A 115 3.67 7.54 1.41
CA ASP A 115 4.79 7.47 2.34
C ASP A 115 5.93 6.60 1.79
N PRO A 116 7.01 7.19 1.24
CA PRO A 116 8.24 6.46 1.01
C PRO A 116 8.87 6.13 2.36
N HIS A 117 8.75 4.86 2.77
CA HIS A 117 9.07 4.38 4.11
C HIS A 117 10.56 4.02 4.23
N ASN A 118 11.43 5.03 4.07
CA ASN A 118 12.83 4.84 3.70
C ASN A 118 13.86 5.49 4.63
N TYR A 119 13.47 6.20 5.68
CA TYR A 119 14.41 6.77 6.67
C TYR A 119 15.42 7.77 6.07
N MET A 120 15.03 8.42 4.97
CA MET A 120 15.89 9.25 4.10
C MET A 120 17.13 8.49 3.57
N ARG A 121 17.02 7.17 3.43
CA ARG A 121 18.05 6.25 2.96
C ARG A 121 17.58 5.47 1.74
N TYR A 122 18.53 5.08 0.91
CA TYR A 122 18.29 4.29 -0.30
C TYR A 122 19.44 3.30 -0.54
N ASN A 123 19.27 2.37 -1.49
CA ASN A 123 20.21 1.33 -1.94
C ASN A 123 20.32 0.06 -1.09
N ASN A 124 20.04 0.13 0.20
CA ASN A 124 20.13 -1.06 1.05
C ASN A 124 19.07 -1.09 2.16
N PRO A 125 17.89 -1.67 1.88
CA PRO A 125 16.83 -1.79 2.88
C PRO A 125 16.98 -3.02 3.80
N SER A 126 18.04 -3.82 3.65
CA SER A 126 18.10 -5.17 4.24
C SER A 126 18.13 -5.21 5.78
N GLN A 127 18.51 -4.12 6.44
CA GLN A 127 18.43 -3.95 7.89
C GLN A 127 18.02 -2.53 8.24
N GLN A 128 17.06 -1.99 7.48
CA GLN A 128 16.38 -0.76 7.87
C GLN A 128 15.81 -0.91 9.29
N PRO A 129 15.82 0.18 10.09
CA PRO A 129 16.15 1.55 9.68
C PRO A 129 17.65 1.89 9.62
N MET A 130 18.55 1.00 10.06
CA MET A 130 19.97 1.33 10.26
C MET A 130 20.85 1.19 9.01
N THR A 131 20.33 0.66 7.90
CA THR A 131 21.09 0.48 6.65
C THR A 131 20.57 1.32 5.49
N GLY A 132 21.43 1.45 4.47
CA GLY A 132 21.19 2.27 3.30
C GLY A 132 22.05 3.52 3.33
N SER A 133 22.31 4.06 2.15
CA SER A 133 23.06 5.31 1.99
C SER A 133 22.12 6.49 2.24
N ILE A 134 22.54 7.43 3.08
CA ILE A 134 21.79 8.67 3.32
C ILE A 134 21.71 9.48 2.02
N ILE A 135 20.49 9.84 1.62
CA ILE A 135 20.28 10.61 0.40
C ILE A 135 20.95 11.98 0.54
N GLY A 136 21.77 12.35 -0.44
CA GLY A 136 22.50 13.61 -0.50
C GLY A 136 23.79 13.65 0.30
N ASP A 137 24.17 12.57 0.98
CA ASP A 137 25.50 12.47 1.60
C ASP A 137 26.59 12.33 0.54
N THR A 138 27.32 13.42 0.29
CA THR A 138 28.39 13.45 -0.72
C THR A 138 29.65 12.69 -0.29
N SER A 139 29.75 12.26 0.97
CA SER A 139 30.87 11.46 1.46
C SER A 139 30.72 9.97 1.15
N ASP A 140 29.48 9.49 0.97
CA ASP A 140 29.20 8.12 0.52
C ASP A 140 29.05 8.08 -1.01
N PRO A 141 29.99 7.47 -1.76
CA PRO A 141 29.91 7.40 -3.21
C PRO A 141 28.73 6.57 -3.74
N LYS A 142 28.05 5.80 -2.88
CA LYS A 142 26.85 5.04 -3.23
C LYS A 142 25.58 5.86 -3.05
N ALA A 143 25.61 6.96 -2.29
CA ALA A 143 24.42 7.74 -1.97
C ALA A 143 23.75 8.29 -3.23
N ALA A 144 22.42 8.16 -3.27
CA ALA A 144 21.63 8.92 -4.22
C ALA A 144 21.72 10.41 -3.87
N THR A 145 21.80 11.28 -4.88
CA THR A 145 21.91 12.73 -4.68
C THR A 145 20.57 13.36 -4.32
N THR A 146 20.62 14.53 -3.68
CA THR A 146 19.43 15.38 -3.46
C THR A 146 18.70 15.73 -4.76
N ALA A 147 19.43 15.89 -5.88
CA ALA A 147 18.84 16.14 -7.20
C ALA A 147 18.06 14.92 -7.74
N GLN A 148 18.57 13.71 -7.52
CA GLN A 148 17.86 12.47 -7.84
C GLN A 148 16.58 12.33 -7.01
N PHE A 149 16.62 12.70 -5.73
CA PHE A 149 15.44 12.71 -4.88
C PHE A 149 14.39 13.73 -5.34
N GLN A 150 14.81 14.92 -5.78
CA GLN A 150 13.91 15.88 -6.44
C GLN A 150 13.29 15.31 -7.72
N ALA A 151 14.06 14.61 -8.55
CA ALA A 151 13.57 14.01 -9.78
C ALA A 151 12.56 12.88 -9.52
N PHE A 152 12.80 12.06 -8.49
CA PHE A 152 11.83 11.07 -8.00
C PHE A 152 10.51 11.73 -7.61
N TRP A 153 10.56 12.77 -6.79
CA TRP A 153 9.36 13.48 -6.34
C TRP A 153 8.62 14.19 -7.46
N ASN A 154 9.35 14.79 -8.41
CA ASN A 154 8.75 15.37 -9.60
C ASN A 154 7.97 14.33 -10.42
N GLN A 155 8.55 13.14 -10.61
CA GLN A 155 7.92 12.06 -11.35
C GLN A 155 6.68 11.51 -10.64
N LEU A 156 6.79 11.19 -9.34
CA LEU A 156 5.68 10.65 -8.57
C LEU A 156 4.52 11.65 -8.49
N ALA A 157 4.83 12.92 -8.17
CA ALA A 157 3.83 13.98 -8.12
C ALA A 157 3.18 14.23 -9.48
N GLY A 158 3.97 14.18 -10.57
CA GLY A 158 3.45 14.35 -11.93
C GLY A 158 2.36 13.34 -12.30
N ARG A 159 2.47 12.10 -11.79
CA ARG A 159 1.50 11.03 -12.01
C ARG A 159 0.24 11.17 -11.17
N PHE A 160 0.33 11.80 -9.99
CA PHE A 160 -0.81 12.01 -9.09
C PHE A 160 -1.35 13.45 -9.06
N LYS A 161 -0.79 14.38 -9.83
CA LYS A 161 -1.11 15.82 -9.75
C LYS A 161 -2.59 16.18 -9.91
N THR A 162 -3.37 15.37 -10.64
CA THR A 162 -4.81 15.57 -10.83
C THR A 162 -5.67 14.90 -9.76
N ASN A 163 -5.10 14.02 -8.94
CA ASN A 163 -5.79 13.38 -7.84
C ASN A 163 -5.78 14.31 -6.62
N GLU A 164 -6.88 15.04 -6.44
CA GLU A 164 -7.04 16.04 -5.39
C GLU A 164 -6.89 15.47 -3.97
N LYS A 165 -7.13 14.19 -3.75
CA LYS A 165 -7.14 13.57 -2.42
C LYS A 165 -5.82 12.89 -2.05
N VAL A 166 -4.81 12.98 -2.91
CA VAL A 166 -3.44 12.60 -2.57
C VAL A 166 -2.82 13.64 -1.65
N ILE A 167 -2.04 13.19 -0.67
CA ILE A 167 -1.15 13.97 0.18
C ILE A 167 0.26 13.41 -0.02
N PHE A 168 1.26 14.27 -0.22
CA PHE A 168 2.64 13.83 -0.41
C PHE A 168 3.40 13.87 0.92
N GLY A 169 3.63 12.72 1.56
CA GLY A 169 4.54 12.58 2.69
C GLY A 169 5.96 12.42 2.16
N ILE A 170 6.87 13.35 2.49
CA ILE A 170 8.18 13.42 1.82
C ILE A 170 9.05 12.19 2.12
N MET A 171 9.03 11.70 3.36
CA MET A 171 9.87 10.60 3.81
C MET A 171 9.46 10.15 5.21
N ASN A 172 9.48 8.85 5.45
CA ASN A 172 9.37 8.32 6.81
C ASN A 172 10.66 8.58 7.61
N GLU A 173 10.53 9.14 8.81
CA GLU A 173 11.52 9.13 9.90
C GLU A 173 13.01 9.30 9.51
N PRO A 174 13.45 10.45 8.96
CA PRO A 174 14.88 10.74 8.86
C PRO A 174 15.56 10.72 10.24
N HIS A 175 16.72 10.06 10.34
CA HIS A 175 17.49 9.92 11.58
C HIS A 175 18.99 9.75 11.32
N ASP A 176 19.82 10.00 12.33
CA ASP A 176 21.28 9.83 12.30
C ASP A 176 21.95 10.46 11.08
N MET A 177 21.51 11.67 10.74
CA MET A 177 22.02 12.46 9.61
C MET A 177 22.05 13.94 9.96
N PRO A 178 22.78 14.80 9.23
CA PRO A 178 22.76 16.23 9.50
C PRO A 178 21.36 16.83 9.25
N THR A 179 20.82 17.57 10.21
CA THR A 179 19.49 18.23 10.09
C THR A 179 19.45 19.26 8.94
N SER A 180 20.61 19.85 8.60
CA SER A 180 20.77 20.69 7.40
C SER A 180 20.58 19.93 6.09
N LEU A 181 20.93 18.64 6.05
CA LEU A 181 20.70 17.77 4.90
C LEU A 181 19.23 17.34 4.82
N VAL A 182 18.57 17.07 5.95
CA VAL A 182 17.11 16.87 6.00
C VAL A 182 16.38 18.06 5.38
N LEU A 183 16.77 19.29 5.75
CA LEU A 183 16.20 20.52 5.17
C LEU A 183 16.42 20.57 3.65
N SER A 184 17.63 20.26 3.20
CA SER A 184 17.99 20.29 1.78
C SER A 184 17.17 19.28 0.97
N ASN A 185 17.01 18.06 1.48
CA ASN A 185 16.23 17.01 0.83
C ASN A 185 14.72 17.31 0.84
N ASN A 186 14.18 17.82 1.95
CA ASN A 186 12.78 18.25 2.02
C ASN A 186 12.50 19.39 1.03
N GLN A 187 13.37 20.41 0.96
CA GLN A 187 13.19 21.49 0.00
C GLN A 187 13.28 21.00 -1.45
N ALA A 188 14.17 20.04 -1.74
CA ALA A 188 14.28 19.41 -3.04
C ALA A 188 13.02 18.63 -3.43
N ALA A 189 12.44 17.87 -2.50
CA ALA A 189 11.15 17.20 -2.69
C ALA A 189 10.01 18.20 -2.97
N ILE A 190 9.89 19.26 -2.16
CA ILE A 190 8.90 20.34 -2.36
C ILE A 190 9.05 20.94 -3.76
N ASN A 191 10.27 21.29 -4.15
CA ASN A 191 10.56 21.84 -5.47
C ASN A 191 10.14 20.88 -6.59
N GLY A 192 10.47 19.58 -6.47
CA GLY A 192 10.09 18.55 -7.42
C GLY A 192 8.57 18.41 -7.57
N ILE A 193 7.86 18.30 -6.45
CA ILE A 193 6.39 18.19 -6.39
C ILE A 193 5.74 19.41 -7.05
N ARG A 194 6.16 20.63 -6.70
CA ARG A 194 5.58 21.85 -7.25
C ARG A 194 5.93 22.05 -8.73
N ALA A 195 7.15 21.69 -9.16
CA ALA A 195 7.55 21.72 -10.57
C ALA A 195 6.72 20.76 -11.43
N ALA A 196 6.16 19.69 -10.86
CA ALA A 196 5.24 18.78 -11.56
C ALA A 196 3.83 19.38 -11.77
N GLY A 197 3.56 20.55 -11.18
CA GLY A 197 2.25 21.22 -11.19
C GLY A 197 1.28 20.72 -10.11
N ALA A 198 1.76 19.92 -9.15
CA ALA A 198 0.94 19.34 -8.10
C ALA A 198 0.65 20.37 -6.98
N LYS A 199 -0.64 20.55 -6.65
CA LYS A 199 -1.15 21.57 -5.69
C LYS A 199 -1.51 21.01 -4.31
N GLN A 200 -1.42 19.69 -4.17
CA GLN A 200 -1.78 18.91 -2.99
C GLN A 200 -0.98 19.34 -1.75
N LEU A 201 -1.48 18.98 -0.57
CA LEU A 201 -0.77 19.10 0.69
C LEU A 201 0.54 18.30 0.63
N ILE A 202 1.61 18.90 1.13
CA ILE A 202 2.90 18.25 1.36
C ILE A 202 3.13 18.15 2.87
N LEU A 203 3.57 16.99 3.33
CA LEU A 203 3.98 16.73 4.70
C LEU A 203 5.49 16.53 4.74
N ALA A 204 6.19 17.35 5.52
CA ALA A 204 7.64 17.31 5.64
C ALA A 204 8.06 16.82 7.03
N PRO A 205 8.89 15.77 7.11
CA PRO A 205 9.41 15.28 8.39
C PRO A 205 10.59 16.14 8.88
N GLY A 206 10.94 15.97 10.14
CA GLY A 206 12.20 16.41 10.73
C GLY A 206 13.26 15.31 10.77
N ASN A 207 14.31 15.54 11.56
CA ASN A 207 15.31 14.56 11.96
C ASN A 207 14.90 13.86 13.28
N ASP A 208 15.75 12.98 13.81
CA ASP A 208 15.52 12.21 15.04
C ASP A 208 14.17 11.50 15.03
N TRP A 209 13.95 10.72 13.96
CA TRP A 209 12.72 9.95 13.72
C TRP A 209 11.47 10.81 13.61
N THR A 210 11.66 12.09 13.26
CA THR A 210 10.60 13.11 13.24
C THR A 210 9.78 13.18 14.54
N GLY A 211 10.40 12.81 15.67
CA GLY A 211 9.75 12.74 16.98
C GLY A 211 9.22 14.10 17.46
N GLY A 212 7.98 14.14 17.90
CA GLY A 212 7.40 15.36 18.48
C GLY A 212 8.10 15.78 19.77
N HIS A 213 8.38 14.81 20.65
CA HIS A 213 9.15 14.97 21.89
C HIS A 213 10.59 15.47 21.68
N SER A 214 11.22 15.14 20.55
CA SER A 214 12.62 15.47 20.24
C SER A 214 12.78 16.68 19.32
N TRP A 215 11.67 17.32 18.91
CA TRP A 215 11.69 18.38 17.89
C TRP A 215 12.58 19.59 18.26
N THR A 216 12.74 19.84 19.56
CA THR A 216 13.45 21.00 20.11
C THR A 216 14.46 20.59 21.17
N GLY A 217 15.54 21.36 21.30
CA GLY A 217 16.39 21.33 22.51
C GLY A 217 17.48 20.27 22.53
N ASN A 218 17.72 19.57 21.41
CA ASN A 218 18.84 18.65 21.25
C ASN A 218 19.82 19.13 20.15
N ALA A 219 20.96 18.44 19.97
CA ALA A 219 22.00 18.82 19.01
C ALA A 219 21.57 18.70 17.54
N ASN A 220 20.54 17.89 17.25
CA ASN A 220 20.02 17.64 15.90
C ASN A 220 18.64 18.29 15.69
N ALA A 221 18.26 19.26 16.54
CA ALA A 221 16.88 19.70 16.67
C ALA A 221 16.29 20.21 15.35
N SER A 222 15.24 19.53 14.90
CA SER A 222 14.48 19.89 13.69
C SER A 222 14.00 21.35 13.70
N SER A 223 13.69 21.86 14.88
CA SER A 223 13.26 23.25 15.10
C SER A 223 14.25 24.33 14.68
N GLU A 224 15.54 24.03 14.51
CA GLU A 224 16.55 24.99 14.04
C GLU A 224 16.58 25.16 12.52
N TYR A 225 15.97 24.22 11.79
CA TYR A 225 16.08 24.14 10.34
C TYR A 225 14.73 24.12 9.62
N MET A 226 13.74 23.37 10.12
CA MET A 226 12.52 23.07 9.35
C MET A 226 11.65 24.29 9.04
N TYR A 227 11.73 25.37 9.83
CA TYR A 227 11.01 26.62 9.53
C TYR A 227 11.55 27.37 8.30
N LYS A 228 12.73 26.98 7.80
CA LYS A 228 13.39 27.60 6.64
C LYS A 228 12.87 27.05 5.31
N MET A 229 12.05 25.99 5.32
CA MET A 229 11.42 25.45 4.12
C MET A 229 10.46 26.46 3.49
N THR A 230 10.36 26.43 2.16
CA THR A 230 9.47 27.30 1.41
C THR A 230 8.64 26.48 0.43
N ASP A 231 7.32 26.67 0.48
CA ASP A 231 6.38 26.16 -0.50
C ASP A 231 5.67 27.35 -1.18
N PRO A 232 5.81 27.54 -2.50
CA PRO A 232 5.15 28.65 -3.21
C PRO A 232 3.63 28.66 -3.05
N LEU A 233 3.00 27.51 -2.80
CA LEU A 233 1.55 27.41 -2.60
C LEU A 233 1.11 27.57 -1.14
N LYS A 234 2.07 27.65 -0.21
CA LYS A 234 1.83 27.70 1.24
C LYS A 234 0.85 26.60 1.67
N ASN A 235 1.04 25.38 1.16
CA ASN A 235 0.25 24.18 1.45
C ASN A 235 1.18 23.05 1.92
N LEU A 236 2.05 23.41 2.87
CA LEU A 236 3.02 22.58 3.56
C LEU A 236 2.60 22.44 5.03
N ALA A 237 2.76 21.25 5.59
CA ALA A 237 2.66 20.97 7.03
C ALA A 237 3.84 20.08 7.46
N ILE A 238 4.12 20.06 8.75
CA ILE A 238 5.12 19.19 9.38
C ILE A 238 4.48 17.83 9.67
N GLU A 239 5.18 16.75 9.39
CA GLU A 239 4.83 15.41 9.86
C GLU A 239 5.66 15.11 11.10
N VAL A 240 5.03 14.72 12.20
CA VAL A 240 5.71 14.24 13.40
C VAL A 240 5.17 12.90 13.84
N HIS A 241 6.00 12.10 14.48
CA HIS A 241 5.60 10.83 15.10
C HIS A 241 5.68 10.96 16.61
N GLU A 242 4.75 10.32 17.31
CA GLU A 242 4.72 10.37 18.77
C GLU A 242 4.13 9.10 19.35
N TYR A 243 5.00 8.23 19.86
CA TYR A 243 4.60 7.08 20.69
C TYR A 243 4.71 7.44 22.17
N LEU A 244 3.92 6.74 22.99
CA LEU A 244 3.70 7.08 24.40
C LEU A 244 4.39 6.10 25.35
N ASP A 245 5.17 5.16 24.83
CA ASP A 245 5.95 4.22 25.62
C ASP A 245 7.26 4.83 26.13
N VAL A 246 7.96 4.08 26.99
CA VAL A 246 9.05 4.60 27.84
C VAL A 246 10.16 5.35 27.10
N ASP A 247 10.45 4.94 25.86
CA ASP A 247 11.48 5.49 24.99
C ASP A 247 10.93 6.04 23.67
N TYR A 248 9.62 6.23 23.57
CA TYR A 248 8.92 6.80 22.40
C TYR A 248 9.10 5.99 21.10
N SER A 249 9.55 4.73 21.19
CA SER A 249 9.81 3.87 20.03
C SER A 249 8.57 3.14 19.51
N GLY A 250 7.50 3.07 20.29
CA GLY A 250 6.34 2.24 19.99
C GLY A 250 6.62 0.74 20.09
N SER A 251 7.68 0.33 20.80
CA SER A 251 8.06 -1.09 20.92
C SER A 251 7.58 -1.75 22.23
N HIS A 252 7.15 -0.96 23.22
CA HIS A 252 6.74 -1.48 24.53
C HIS A 252 5.22 -1.43 24.75
N ALA A 253 4.72 -2.37 25.55
CA ALA A 253 3.29 -2.52 25.84
C ALA A 253 2.67 -1.34 26.61
N GLU A 254 3.45 -0.75 27.51
CA GLU A 254 2.95 0.24 28.46
C GLU A 254 3.23 1.66 28.01
N CYS A 255 2.19 2.50 28.07
CA CYS A 255 2.29 3.93 27.79
C CYS A 255 2.69 4.66 29.08
N THR A 256 3.91 5.18 29.15
CA THR A 256 4.44 5.86 30.34
C THR A 256 4.74 7.34 30.10
N GLN A 257 4.61 7.81 28.86
CA GLN A 257 4.93 9.18 28.46
C GLN A 257 3.66 9.98 28.14
N PRO A 258 3.49 11.19 28.71
CA PRO A 258 2.32 12.03 28.47
C PRO A 258 2.46 12.83 27.18
N GLY A 259 1.72 12.43 26.15
CA GLY A 259 1.69 13.09 24.83
C GLY A 259 1.57 14.63 24.87
N PRO A 260 0.67 15.24 25.69
CA PRO A 260 0.56 16.69 25.79
C PRO A 260 1.86 17.41 26.19
N SER A 261 2.61 16.86 27.14
CA SER A 261 3.86 17.46 27.61
C SER A 261 4.97 17.29 26.58
N ASN A 262 5.03 16.12 25.94
CA ASN A 262 5.99 15.83 24.88
C ASN A 262 5.85 16.80 23.70
N LEU A 263 4.61 17.08 23.29
CA LEU A 263 4.31 17.94 22.15
C LEU A 263 4.31 19.45 22.48
N ALA A 264 4.46 19.85 23.75
CA ALA A 264 4.33 21.25 24.16
C ALA A 264 5.36 22.17 23.48
N ALA A 265 6.63 21.73 23.42
CA ALA A 265 7.69 22.53 22.81
C ALA A 265 7.55 22.65 21.29
N LEU A 266 7.21 21.53 20.62
CA LEU A 266 6.84 21.53 19.20
C LEU A 266 5.66 22.49 18.94
N THR A 267 4.60 22.43 19.75
CA THR A 267 3.41 23.26 19.58
C THR A 267 3.75 24.75 19.70
N ALA A 268 4.58 25.14 20.67
CA ALA A 268 5.05 26.51 20.81
C ALA A 268 5.87 26.94 19.58
N TRP A 269 6.69 26.05 19.03
CA TRP A 269 7.47 26.31 17.82
C TRP A 269 6.57 26.46 16.57
N LEU A 270 5.56 25.60 16.40
CA LEU A 270 4.57 25.69 15.31
C LEU A 270 3.83 27.03 15.37
N LYS A 271 3.39 27.45 16.56
CA LYS A 271 2.77 28.77 16.81
C LYS A 271 3.68 29.92 16.41
N LYS A 272 4.95 29.88 16.85
CA LYS A 272 5.94 30.92 16.57
C LYS A 272 6.15 31.16 15.07
N TYR A 273 6.16 30.09 14.27
CA TYR A 273 6.42 30.18 12.83
C TYR A 273 5.16 30.09 11.95
N GLY A 274 3.96 30.01 12.56
CA GLY A 274 2.70 29.91 11.83
C GLY A 274 2.57 28.64 10.99
N LEU A 275 3.17 27.54 11.45
CA LEU A 275 3.20 26.25 10.77
C LEU A 275 2.08 25.34 11.26
N LYS A 276 1.75 24.33 10.46
CA LYS A 276 0.79 23.27 10.77
C LYS A 276 1.49 21.93 10.89
N ALA A 277 0.91 21.00 11.63
CA ALA A 277 1.45 19.65 11.80
C ALA A 277 0.38 18.56 11.75
N ILE A 278 0.79 17.37 11.34
CA ILE A 278 0.03 16.12 11.45
C ILE A 278 0.85 15.15 12.30
N VAL A 279 0.19 14.40 13.19
CA VAL A 279 0.83 13.26 13.87
C VAL A 279 0.69 12.05 12.95
N GLY A 280 1.72 11.77 12.14
CA GLY A 280 1.72 10.73 11.10
C GLY A 280 1.70 9.31 11.67
N GLU A 281 2.25 9.12 12.86
CA GLU A 281 2.23 7.85 13.56
C GLU A 281 2.07 8.05 15.06
N THR A 282 1.24 7.21 15.66
CA THR A 282 1.10 7.04 17.10
C THR A 282 0.43 5.69 17.38
N GLY A 283 0.65 5.15 18.57
CA GLY A 283 0.16 3.84 18.99
C GLY A 283 0.17 3.68 20.49
N GLY A 284 -0.50 2.64 20.98
CA GLY A 284 -0.49 2.24 22.38
C GLY A 284 -0.86 0.76 22.51
N GLY A 285 -0.42 0.11 23.59
CA GLY A 285 -0.74 -1.28 23.87
C GLY A 285 -2.19 -1.51 24.28
N GLN A 286 -2.58 -2.78 24.35
CA GLN A 286 -3.92 -3.22 24.72
C GLN A 286 -4.18 -3.13 26.24
N ASN A 287 -4.15 -1.93 26.81
CA ASN A 287 -4.42 -1.69 28.23
C ASN A 287 -5.10 -0.34 28.49
N SER A 288 -5.79 -0.23 29.63
CA SER A 288 -6.59 0.95 29.99
C SER A 288 -5.76 2.23 30.14
N ASN A 289 -4.51 2.10 30.57
CA ASN A 289 -3.59 3.22 30.71
C ASN A 289 -3.24 3.81 29.33
N CYS A 290 -2.88 2.98 28.35
CA CYS A 290 -2.65 3.42 26.98
C CYS A 290 -3.89 4.06 26.34
N TYR A 291 -5.09 3.54 26.59
CA TYR A 291 -6.32 4.17 26.08
C TYR A 291 -6.52 5.58 26.67
N ALA A 292 -6.21 5.76 27.96
CA ALA A 292 -6.28 7.07 28.61
C ALA A 292 -5.23 8.04 28.04
N GLN A 293 -3.98 7.59 27.88
CA GLN A 293 -2.88 8.39 27.33
C GLN A 293 -3.15 8.81 25.86
N LEU A 294 -3.64 7.91 25.02
CA LEU A 294 -4.05 8.22 23.65
C LEU A 294 -5.18 9.26 23.63
N LYS A 295 -6.17 9.12 24.51
CA LYS A 295 -7.26 10.11 24.64
C LYS A 295 -6.72 11.49 25.04
N GLU A 296 -5.76 11.56 25.96
CA GLU A 296 -5.11 12.82 26.35
C GLU A 296 -4.34 13.45 25.19
N LEU A 297 -3.58 12.64 24.44
CA LEU A 297 -2.90 13.08 23.21
C LEU A 297 -3.92 13.67 22.22
N PHE A 298 -4.97 12.95 21.86
CA PHE A 298 -5.94 13.43 20.86
C PHE A 298 -6.72 14.66 21.34
N ASN A 299 -7.05 14.76 22.63
CA ASN A 299 -7.62 15.97 23.20
C ASN A 299 -6.67 17.17 23.08
N TYR A 300 -5.37 16.95 23.29
CA TYR A 300 -4.36 17.99 23.12
C TYR A 300 -4.21 18.42 21.66
N LEU A 301 -4.17 17.47 20.71
CA LEU A 301 -4.13 17.78 19.28
C LEU A 301 -5.37 18.59 18.87
N ALA A 302 -6.55 18.17 19.31
CA ALA A 302 -7.78 18.91 19.07
C ALA A 302 -7.70 20.33 19.67
N ALA A 303 -7.23 20.49 20.91
CA ALA A 303 -7.17 21.80 21.57
C ALA A 303 -6.18 22.81 20.95
N ASN A 304 -5.35 22.41 19.98
CA ASN A 304 -4.33 23.26 19.37
C ASN A 304 -4.53 23.33 17.84
N ASP A 305 -4.86 24.52 17.33
CA ASP A 305 -5.12 24.78 15.91
C ASP A 305 -3.95 24.45 14.97
N GLU A 306 -2.75 24.29 15.52
CA GLU A 306 -1.54 23.89 14.79
C GLU A 306 -1.66 22.46 14.24
N TYR A 307 -2.41 21.59 14.90
CA TYR A 307 -2.59 20.21 14.46
C TYR A 307 -3.78 20.05 13.54
N ILE A 308 -3.54 19.45 12.38
CA ILE A 308 -4.54 19.27 11.33
C ILE A 308 -4.99 17.82 11.19
N GLY A 309 -4.35 16.90 11.90
CA GLY A 309 -4.69 15.50 11.82
C GLY A 309 -3.81 14.54 12.59
N TRP A 310 -4.18 13.27 12.51
CA TRP A 310 -3.42 12.14 13.04
C TRP A 310 -3.73 10.84 12.28
N THR A 311 -2.79 9.89 12.30
CA THR A 311 -2.96 8.52 11.78
C THR A 311 -2.40 7.49 12.76
N GLY A 312 -3.20 6.48 13.11
CA GLY A 312 -2.76 5.39 14.01
C GLY A 312 -1.87 4.37 13.32
N TRP A 313 -0.87 3.82 14.02
CA TRP A 313 0.05 2.80 13.51
C TRP A 313 -0.23 1.41 14.14
N ALA A 314 -0.60 0.37 13.38
CA ALA A 314 -0.97 0.37 11.96
C ALA A 314 -1.95 -0.75 11.60
N ALA A 315 -2.69 -0.54 10.51
CA ALA A 315 -3.39 -1.56 9.75
C ALA A 315 -2.48 -2.11 8.63
N GLY A 316 -2.97 -3.06 7.83
CA GLY A 316 -2.26 -3.63 6.70
C GLY A 316 -2.46 -5.14 6.49
N PRO A 317 -2.44 -5.63 5.24
CA PRO A 317 -2.84 -7.00 4.91
C PRO A 317 -1.86 -8.10 5.33
N LEU A 318 -0.61 -7.77 5.68
CA LEU A 318 0.47 -8.74 5.84
C LEU A 318 1.01 -8.86 7.27
N TRP A 319 0.33 -8.28 8.26
CA TRP A 319 0.73 -8.40 9.65
C TRP A 319 0.47 -9.81 10.21
N GLY A 320 -0.59 -10.50 9.79
CA GLY A 320 -0.98 -11.77 10.42
C GLY A 320 -1.23 -11.61 11.91
N THR A 321 -0.55 -12.40 12.75
CA THR A 321 -0.52 -12.22 14.22
C THR A 321 0.70 -11.41 14.68
N PHE A 322 1.42 -10.75 13.78
CA PHE A 322 2.51 -9.87 14.16
C PHE A 322 1.94 -8.53 14.65
N ARG A 323 2.64 -7.91 15.60
CA ARG A 323 2.24 -6.65 16.23
C ARG A 323 2.69 -5.46 15.38
N SER A 324 1.80 -4.48 15.19
CA SER A 324 2.16 -3.22 14.55
C SER A 324 2.82 -2.23 15.52
N CYS A 325 2.43 -2.27 16.80
CA CYS A 325 3.02 -1.47 17.87
C CYS A 325 2.83 -2.15 19.23
N CYS A 326 3.72 -1.77 20.14
CA CYS A 326 3.42 -1.62 21.55
C CYS A 326 3.03 -2.92 22.28
N GLY A 327 3.86 -3.96 22.22
CA GLY A 327 3.71 -5.17 23.05
C GLY A 327 3.19 -6.44 22.36
N ASP A 328 3.50 -7.60 22.95
CA ASP A 328 3.26 -8.93 22.38
C ASP A 328 1.78 -9.33 22.29
N ASP A 329 0.93 -8.72 23.12
CA ASP A 329 -0.51 -8.95 23.10
C ASP A 329 -1.25 -8.04 22.11
N SER A 330 -0.54 -7.12 21.46
CA SER A 330 -1.12 -6.18 20.50
C SER A 330 -1.19 -6.83 19.12
N GLY A 331 -2.38 -6.86 18.52
CA GLY A 331 -2.53 -7.18 17.09
C GLY A 331 -2.29 -5.95 16.21
N ASN A 332 -2.47 -6.10 14.90
CA ASN A 332 -2.58 -4.95 14.01
C ASN A 332 -4.00 -4.35 14.07
N LEU A 333 -4.18 -3.17 13.48
CA LEU A 333 -5.43 -2.42 13.54
C LEU A 333 -6.44 -2.83 12.46
N GLU A 334 -6.18 -3.84 11.61
CA GLU A 334 -7.17 -4.31 10.64
C GLU A 334 -8.35 -5.02 11.31
N PRO A 335 -9.59 -4.70 10.91
CA PRO A 335 -10.79 -5.43 11.31
C PRO A 335 -10.68 -6.94 11.10
N GLY A 336 -11.10 -7.72 12.10
CA GLY A 336 -11.15 -9.18 11.99
C GLY A 336 -9.81 -9.89 12.14
N THR A 337 -8.73 -9.17 12.48
CA THR A 337 -7.44 -9.77 12.79
C THR A 337 -7.34 -10.25 14.24
N LYS A 338 -6.28 -11.00 14.54
CA LYS A 338 -6.01 -11.55 15.87
C LYS A 338 -4.98 -10.70 16.60
N ALA A 339 -5.00 -10.78 17.92
CA ALA A 339 -3.95 -10.25 18.77
C ALA A 339 -2.60 -10.95 18.50
N GLY A 340 -1.50 -10.35 18.98
CA GLY A 340 -0.15 -10.85 18.75
C GLY A 340 0.08 -12.29 19.25
N ASN A 341 -0.55 -12.62 20.38
CA ASN A 341 -0.57 -13.96 20.98
C ASN A 341 -1.57 -14.94 20.31
N GLY A 342 -2.23 -14.54 19.22
CA GLY A 342 -3.21 -15.34 18.48
C GLY A 342 -4.61 -15.36 19.09
N SER A 343 -4.85 -14.70 20.23
CA SER A 343 -6.18 -14.55 20.82
C SER A 343 -7.04 -13.54 20.04
N ILE A 344 -8.35 -13.59 20.28
CA ILE A 344 -9.32 -12.59 19.83
C ILE A 344 -9.99 -11.99 21.06
N PRO A 345 -10.39 -10.70 21.04
CA PRO A 345 -10.33 -9.75 19.92
C PRO A 345 -8.91 -9.24 19.55
N GLY A 346 -8.72 -8.81 18.29
CA GLY A 346 -7.48 -8.20 17.80
C GLY A 346 -7.43 -6.68 17.98
N GLY A 347 -6.43 -6.03 17.37
CA GLY A 347 -6.15 -4.60 17.60
C GLY A 347 -7.29 -3.66 17.15
N TYR A 348 -8.09 -4.04 16.16
CA TYR A 348 -9.25 -3.25 15.73
C TYR A 348 -10.36 -3.20 16.81
N GLU A 349 -10.68 -4.33 17.42
CA GLU A 349 -11.72 -4.42 18.45
C GLU A 349 -11.23 -3.99 19.83
N THR A 350 -9.92 -3.85 20.03
CA THR A 350 -9.32 -3.44 21.30
C THR A 350 -8.71 -2.05 21.24
N ILE A 351 -7.52 -1.91 20.66
CA ILE A 351 -6.73 -0.68 20.63
C ILE A 351 -7.44 0.41 19.82
N TRP A 352 -7.88 0.10 18.60
CA TRP A 352 -8.60 1.05 17.76
C TRP A 352 -9.93 1.45 18.40
N ALA A 353 -10.72 0.47 18.83
CA ALA A 353 -12.03 0.70 19.43
C ALA A 353 -11.99 1.60 20.68
N ASN A 354 -10.97 1.45 21.52
CA ASN A 354 -10.91 2.14 22.81
C ASN A 354 -9.96 3.35 22.83
N GLY A 355 -8.87 3.32 22.05
CA GLY A 355 -7.87 4.38 22.00
C GLY A 355 -8.11 5.42 20.89
N PHE A 356 -8.52 4.98 19.70
CA PHE A 356 -8.59 5.84 18.51
C PHE A 356 -10.02 6.28 18.16
N ARG A 357 -10.94 5.32 18.03
CA ARG A 357 -12.33 5.55 17.60
C ARG A 357 -13.05 6.64 18.41
N PRO A 358 -12.92 6.71 19.75
CA PRO A 358 -13.60 7.75 20.54
C PRO A 358 -13.14 9.18 20.23
N SER A 359 -11.95 9.32 19.63
CA SER A 359 -11.31 10.60 19.34
C SER A 359 -11.49 11.03 17.87
N ILE A 360 -12.22 10.25 17.07
CA ILE A 360 -12.53 10.60 15.68
C ILE A 360 -13.51 11.81 15.69
N PRO A 361 -13.13 12.95 15.09
CA PRO A 361 -14.02 14.11 15.03
C PRO A 361 -15.29 13.82 14.22
N ALA A 362 -16.42 14.35 14.68
CA ALA A 362 -17.70 14.21 13.98
C ALA A 362 -17.69 14.82 12.56
N THR A 363 -16.84 15.82 12.33
CA THR A 363 -16.68 16.46 11.02
C THR A 363 -15.22 16.39 10.59
N LEU A 364 -14.97 15.73 9.47
CA LEU A 364 -13.67 15.65 8.81
C LEU A 364 -13.77 16.22 7.40
N LYS A 365 -12.62 16.55 6.79
CA LYS A 365 -12.58 17.01 5.40
C LYS A 365 -12.98 15.86 4.45
N ARG A 366 -13.96 16.07 3.57
CA ARG A 366 -14.45 15.03 2.63
C ARG A 366 -14.25 15.35 1.16
N SER A 367 -14.02 16.63 0.84
CA SER A 367 -13.98 17.10 -0.55
C SER A 367 -12.92 18.17 -0.80
N GLY A 368 -12.64 18.35 -2.09
CA GLY A 368 -11.64 19.26 -2.63
C GLY A 368 -10.21 18.77 -2.42
N ILE A 369 -9.28 19.54 -2.96
CA ILE A 369 -7.85 19.26 -2.85
C ILE A 369 -7.39 19.15 -1.40
N SER A 370 -6.46 18.23 -1.14
CA SER A 370 -5.78 18.10 0.14
C SER A 370 -5.09 19.42 0.50
N SER A 371 -5.46 19.95 1.66
CA SER A 371 -4.91 21.18 2.19
C SER A 371 -5.18 21.29 3.68
N TRP A 372 -4.29 21.98 4.39
CA TRP A 372 -4.56 22.40 5.77
C TRP A 372 -5.44 23.65 5.86
N LYS A 373 -5.59 24.39 4.76
CA LYS A 373 -6.51 25.52 4.69
C LYS A 373 -7.92 24.96 4.59
N PHE A 374 -8.74 25.26 5.58
CA PHE A 374 -10.18 25.05 5.43
C PHE A 374 -10.66 25.86 4.25
N GLY A 375 -11.43 25.26 3.35
CA GLY A 375 -12.06 26.01 2.28
C GLY A 375 -12.84 27.15 2.91
N THR A 376 -12.38 28.39 2.70
CA THR A 376 -13.27 29.54 2.78
C THR A 376 -14.42 29.18 1.86
N ARG A 377 -15.63 29.03 2.40
CA ARG A 377 -16.82 29.27 1.57
C ARG A 377 -16.52 30.61 0.93
N CYS A 378 -16.36 30.63 -0.39
CA CYS A 378 -16.20 31.87 -1.12
C CYS A 378 -17.36 32.76 -0.65
N GLY A 379 -17.02 33.87 0.00
CA GLY A 379 -18.00 34.84 0.44
C GLY A 379 -18.86 35.23 -0.75
N CYS A 380 -20.16 35.27 -0.54
CA CYS A 380 -21.20 35.81 -1.41
C CYS A 380 -20.66 36.64 -2.60
N GLN A 381 -20.41 35.98 -3.72
CA GLN A 381 -20.67 36.55 -5.03
C GLN A 381 -21.79 35.71 -5.64
N THR A 382 -23.01 36.16 -5.39
CA THR A 382 -24.20 35.79 -6.15
C THR A 382 -24.02 36.31 -7.58
N LEU A 383 -23.16 35.66 -8.36
CA LEU A 383 -23.08 35.83 -9.81
C LEU A 383 -23.48 34.51 -10.45
N ARG A 384 -24.80 34.40 -10.64
CA ARG A 384 -25.51 33.66 -11.70
C ARG A 384 -24.67 32.64 -12.48
N THR A 385 -24.52 31.42 -11.97
CA THR A 385 -23.98 30.26 -12.72
C THR A 385 -25.04 29.25 -13.15
N THR A 386 -26.32 29.64 -13.19
CA THR A 386 -27.38 28.85 -13.85
C THR A 386 -27.36 28.98 -15.37
N THR A 387 -26.59 29.88 -15.96
CA THR A 387 -26.58 30.10 -17.42
C THR A 387 -25.44 29.39 -18.17
N GLU A 388 -24.31 29.09 -17.52
CA GLU A 388 -23.17 28.43 -18.20
C GLU A 388 -23.28 26.90 -18.26
N ARG A 389 -23.96 26.27 -17.29
CA ARG A 389 -24.33 24.84 -17.40
C ARG A 389 -25.40 24.60 -18.48
N ALA A 390 -26.33 25.55 -18.67
CA ALA A 390 -27.32 25.47 -19.74
C ALA A 390 -26.70 25.67 -21.13
N LEU A 391 -25.68 26.53 -21.25
CA LEU A 391 -24.99 26.76 -22.53
C LEU A 391 -24.03 25.62 -22.90
N ALA A 392 -23.39 24.96 -21.92
CA ALA A 392 -22.53 23.81 -22.16
C ALA A 392 -23.31 22.54 -22.56
N ILE A 393 -24.50 22.33 -21.97
CA ILE A 393 -25.41 21.23 -22.34
C ILE A 393 -26.03 21.49 -23.72
N ALA A 394 -26.47 22.72 -24.01
CA ALA A 394 -26.99 23.09 -25.33
C ALA A 394 -25.92 23.03 -26.44
N THR A 395 -24.62 23.18 -26.11
CA THR A 395 -23.52 23.07 -27.08
C THR A 395 -23.10 21.61 -27.32
N LEU A 396 -23.31 20.71 -26.34
CA LEU A 396 -23.08 19.26 -26.50
C LEU A 396 -24.21 18.59 -27.29
N GLU A 397 -25.47 18.96 -27.05
CA GLU A 397 -26.63 18.44 -27.80
C GLU A 397 -26.60 18.89 -29.27
N ARG A 398 -26.01 20.06 -29.56
CA ARG A 398 -25.80 20.53 -30.94
C ARG A 398 -24.64 19.84 -31.67
N ARG A 399 -23.68 19.23 -30.94
CA ARG A 399 -22.54 18.50 -31.55
C ARG A 399 -22.78 17.00 -31.69
N LEU A 400 -23.74 16.42 -30.98
CA LEU A 400 -24.20 15.03 -31.19
C LEU A 400 -25.31 14.92 -32.26
N GLY A 401 -25.89 16.04 -32.69
CA GLY A 401 -26.88 16.12 -33.78
C GLY A 401 -26.30 16.26 -35.20
N GLU A 402 -24.98 16.41 -35.37
CA GLU A 402 -24.32 16.64 -36.67
C GLU A 402 -23.47 15.45 -37.17
N HIS A 403 -23.74 14.24 -36.68
CA HIS A 403 -23.20 12.98 -37.24
C HIS A 403 -24.28 11.99 -37.70
N SER A 404 -25.50 12.48 -37.97
CA SER A 404 -26.59 11.71 -38.60
C SER A 404 -27.20 12.46 -39.80
N ARG A 405 -26.34 13.09 -40.61
CA ARG A 405 -26.70 13.64 -41.93
C ARG A 405 -25.55 13.43 -42.92
N TYR A 406 -25.21 12.17 -43.16
CA TYR A 406 -24.67 11.72 -44.43
C TYR A 406 -25.12 10.27 -44.59
N ILE A 407 -25.62 9.92 -45.77
CA ILE A 407 -26.38 8.69 -46.11
C ILE A 407 -27.90 8.80 -45.86
N SER A 408 -28.56 9.68 -46.63
CA SER A 408 -29.75 9.28 -47.39
C SER A 408 -30.02 10.31 -48.50
N ASN A 409 -29.52 10.03 -49.72
CA ASN A 409 -30.08 10.55 -50.97
C ASN A 409 -29.44 9.84 -52.18
N ALA A 410 -29.96 8.66 -52.50
CA ALA A 410 -30.03 8.06 -53.83
C ALA A 410 -31.04 6.91 -53.66
N HIS A 411 -32.21 6.84 -54.25
CA HIS A 411 -32.71 7.42 -55.50
C HIS A 411 -34.16 7.86 -55.35
N GLY A 412 -34.51 8.92 -56.08
CA GLY A 412 -35.89 9.31 -56.30
C GLY A 412 -36.56 8.53 -57.44
N ARG A 413 -37.88 8.48 -57.29
CA ARG A 413 -38.93 8.75 -58.31
C ARG A 413 -39.63 7.58 -59.01
N ARG A 414 -40.97 7.69 -58.89
CA ARG A 414 -42.10 7.17 -59.69
C ARG A 414 -42.48 5.71 -59.39
N GLY A 415 -43.75 5.35 -59.19
CA GLY A 415 -45.03 6.05 -59.20
C GLY A 415 -46.17 5.02 -59.17
N ALA A 416 -47.29 5.39 -58.52
CA ALA A 416 -48.68 4.95 -58.72
C ALA A 416 -49.10 3.45 -58.71
N ASN A 417 -50.22 3.24 -57.98
CA ASN A 417 -51.33 2.28 -58.18
C ASN A 417 -51.24 0.83 -57.67
N SER A 418 -51.98 0.61 -56.57
CA SER A 418 -53.17 -0.25 -56.39
C SER A 418 -53.20 -1.74 -56.81
N LEU A 419 -53.70 -2.53 -55.84
CA LEU A 419 -54.63 -3.68 -55.94
C LEU A 419 -54.12 -5.10 -56.25
N MET A 420 -54.50 -5.98 -55.31
CA MET A 420 -55.11 -7.31 -55.45
C MET A 420 -54.30 -8.57 -55.84
N ASP A 421 -54.45 -9.54 -54.93
CA ASP A 421 -54.76 -10.97 -55.09
C ASP A 421 -53.79 -11.98 -55.74
N SER A 422 -53.48 -12.99 -54.90
CA SER A 422 -53.64 -14.43 -55.10
C SER A 422 -53.07 -15.11 -56.36
N ALA A 423 -52.13 -16.05 -56.17
CA ALA A 423 -52.25 -17.47 -56.57
C ALA A 423 -50.92 -18.26 -56.45
N MET A 424 -51.06 -19.56 -56.29
CA MET A 424 -50.07 -20.59 -55.91
C MET A 424 -49.18 -21.12 -57.07
N ALA A 425 -48.05 -21.74 -56.65
CA ALA A 425 -47.46 -23.02 -57.12
C ALA A 425 -46.17 -23.06 -58.00
N GLN A 426 -45.03 -23.37 -57.32
CA GLN A 426 -43.94 -24.37 -57.60
C GLN A 426 -43.05 -24.27 -58.89
N PRO A 427 -41.87 -24.95 -59.00
CA PRO A 427 -40.71 -25.13 -58.09
C PRO A 427 -39.28 -24.96 -58.72
N GLY A 428 -38.28 -24.62 -57.89
CA GLY A 428 -36.82 -24.95 -57.98
C GLY A 428 -35.89 -24.06 -58.87
N PRO A 429 -34.56 -23.93 -58.61
CA PRO A 429 -33.70 -24.74 -57.72
C PRO A 429 -32.78 -23.96 -56.74
N SER A 430 -32.16 -24.73 -55.84
CA SER A 430 -30.88 -24.50 -55.14
C SER A 430 -30.86 -23.59 -53.90
N SER A 431 -31.07 -24.25 -52.76
CA SER A 431 -30.83 -23.78 -51.40
C SER A 431 -29.35 -23.53 -51.11
N VAL A 432 -29.02 -22.28 -50.78
CA VAL A 432 -27.91 -21.96 -49.86
C VAL A 432 -28.51 -21.92 -48.45
N PRO A 433 -27.97 -22.63 -47.44
CA PRO A 433 -28.51 -22.58 -46.09
C PRO A 433 -28.29 -21.18 -45.50
N GLN A 434 -29.36 -20.43 -45.23
CA GLN A 434 -29.30 -19.31 -44.31
C GLN A 434 -29.08 -19.85 -42.89
N MET A 435 -27.94 -19.48 -42.28
CA MET A 435 -27.70 -19.70 -40.86
C MET A 435 -28.76 -18.94 -40.04
N PRO A 436 -29.39 -19.56 -39.04
CA PRO A 436 -30.40 -18.89 -38.22
C PRO A 436 -29.74 -17.81 -37.37
N VAL A 437 -30.31 -16.60 -37.39
CA VAL A 437 -29.96 -15.52 -36.46
C VAL A 437 -30.44 -15.93 -35.08
N THR A 438 -29.56 -16.47 -34.24
CA THR A 438 -29.88 -16.84 -32.86
C THR A 438 -29.90 -15.59 -31.98
N SER A 439 -31.04 -15.33 -31.32
CA SER A 439 -31.16 -14.31 -30.28
C SER A 439 -30.19 -14.60 -29.13
N PRO A 440 -29.62 -13.59 -28.45
CA PRO A 440 -28.67 -13.80 -27.36
C PRO A 440 -29.30 -14.63 -26.23
N THR A 441 -28.61 -15.68 -25.80
CA THR A 441 -28.93 -16.42 -24.59
C THR A 441 -28.64 -15.51 -23.40
N VAL A 442 -29.70 -15.18 -22.65
CA VAL A 442 -29.59 -14.37 -21.44
C VAL A 442 -29.22 -15.28 -20.27
N LEU A 443 -28.06 -15.04 -19.67
CA LEU A 443 -27.58 -15.80 -18.51
C LEU A 443 -27.96 -15.13 -17.20
N PRO A 444 -28.21 -15.88 -16.13
CA PRO A 444 -28.45 -15.32 -14.80
C PRO A 444 -27.25 -14.47 -14.34
N PRO A 445 -27.49 -13.36 -13.61
CA PRO A 445 -26.42 -12.51 -13.11
C PRO A 445 -25.60 -13.17 -12.01
N ASP A 446 -26.19 -14.06 -11.21
CA ASP A 446 -25.44 -14.86 -10.25
C ASP A 446 -24.92 -16.13 -10.92
N PHE A 447 -23.64 -16.43 -10.75
CA PHE A 447 -23.04 -17.63 -11.33
C PHE A 447 -23.64 -18.93 -10.75
N LEU A 448 -24.18 -18.89 -9.54
CA LEU A 448 -24.82 -20.06 -8.92
C LEU A 448 -26.13 -20.44 -9.63
N ASP A 449 -26.81 -19.45 -10.22
CA ASP A 449 -28.07 -19.63 -10.94
C ASP A 449 -27.84 -20.04 -12.41
N ALA A 450 -26.65 -19.80 -12.95
CA ALA A 450 -26.29 -20.16 -14.32
C ALA A 450 -26.33 -21.68 -14.56
N SER A 451 -26.58 -22.10 -15.80
CA SER A 451 -26.46 -23.52 -16.13
C SER A 451 -24.98 -23.93 -16.11
N ILE A 452 -24.68 -25.16 -15.67
CA ILE A 452 -23.30 -25.68 -15.71
C ILE A 452 -22.78 -25.73 -17.14
N ASP A 453 -23.64 -26.05 -18.12
CA ASP A 453 -23.27 -26.11 -19.53
C ASP A 453 -22.83 -24.75 -20.08
N ASP A 454 -23.47 -23.67 -19.65
CA ASP A 454 -23.07 -22.31 -20.04
C ASP A 454 -21.72 -21.94 -19.44
N ILE A 455 -21.47 -22.25 -18.16
CA ILE A 455 -20.17 -22.04 -17.52
C ILE A 455 -19.08 -22.84 -18.26
N VAL A 456 -19.37 -24.09 -18.64
CA VAL A 456 -18.45 -24.92 -19.43
C VAL A 456 -18.14 -24.28 -20.78
N ASN A 457 -19.16 -23.80 -21.51
CA ASN A 457 -18.97 -23.15 -22.81
C ASN A 457 -18.10 -21.90 -22.69
N LEU A 458 -18.36 -21.06 -21.68
CA LEU A 458 -17.62 -19.84 -21.40
C LEU A 458 -16.15 -20.12 -21.06
N ILE A 459 -15.88 -21.06 -20.15
CA ILE A 459 -14.52 -21.44 -19.76
C ILE A 459 -13.78 -22.07 -20.95
N ALA A 460 -14.45 -22.94 -21.72
CA ALA A 460 -13.85 -23.57 -22.88
C ALA A 460 -13.45 -22.54 -23.95
N ASP A 461 -14.31 -21.57 -24.27
CA ASP A 461 -13.99 -20.51 -25.24
C ASP A 461 -12.79 -19.65 -24.80
N MET A 462 -12.72 -19.31 -23.51
CA MET A 462 -11.58 -18.59 -22.96
C MET A 462 -10.29 -19.41 -23.06
N LEU A 463 -10.32 -20.68 -22.63
CA LEU A 463 -9.15 -21.57 -22.66
C LEU A 463 -8.72 -21.91 -24.10
N ASP A 464 -9.65 -22.08 -25.04
CA ASP A 464 -9.33 -22.30 -26.46
C ASP A 464 -8.61 -21.07 -27.04
N ARG A 465 -9.05 -19.84 -26.70
CA ARG A 465 -8.34 -18.62 -27.10
C ARG A 465 -6.95 -18.51 -26.47
N LEU A 466 -6.86 -18.78 -25.16
CA LEU A 466 -5.62 -18.72 -24.41
C LEU A 466 -4.59 -19.71 -24.98
N THR A 467 -4.99 -20.96 -25.21
CA THR A 467 -4.13 -21.99 -25.78
C THR A 467 -3.74 -21.68 -27.23
N SER A 468 -4.67 -21.21 -28.07
CA SER A 468 -4.38 -20.82 -29.46
C SER A 468 -3.33 -19.70 -29.55
N HIS A 469 -3.31 -18.80 -28.58
CA HIS A 469 -2.30 -17.76 -28.48
C HIS A 469 -0.97 -18.30 -27.93
N ASN A 470 -1.02 -19.05 -26.83
CA ASN A 470 0.19 -19.54 -26.15
C ASN A 470 0.95 -20.61 -26.93
N ASP A 471 0.27 -21.36 -27.80
CA ASP A 471 0.91 -22.34 -28.71
C ASP A 471 1.86 -21.68 -29.71
N GLN A 472 1.77 -20.36 -29.90
CA GLN A 472 2.71 -19.59 -30.73
C GLN A 472 4.04 -19.32 -30.01
N ILE A 473 4.12 -19.56 -28.71
CA ILE A 473 5.31 -19.32 -27.88
C ILE A 473 6.19 -20.58 -27.94
N PRO A 474 7.46 -20.49 -28.38
CA PRO A 474 8.35 -21.64 -28.42
C PRO A 474 8.57 -22.26 -27.04
N LEU A 475 8.33 -23.56 -26.92
CA LEU A 475 8.56 -24.31 -25.69
C LEU A 475 10.06 -24.41 -25.39
N ARG A 476 10.47 -23.83 -24.27
CA ARG A 476 11.85 -23.93 -23.77
C ARG A 476 11.98 -25.13 -22.83
N PRO A 477 13.11 -25.86 -22.82
CA PRO A 477 13.32 -26.99 -21.92
C PRO A 477 13.10 -26.65 -20.44
N GLU A 478 13.45 -25.43 -20.03
CA GLU A 478 13.32 -24.93 -18.66
C GLU A 478 11.87 -24.62 -18.26
N ALA A 479 10.95 -24.56 -19.24
CA ALA A 479 9.52 -24.33 -19.04
C ALA A 479 8.71 -25.64 -18.94
N LEU A 480 9.36 -26.81 -19.09
CA LEU A 480 8.70 -28.11 -19.00
C LEU A 480 8.25 -28.40 -17.56
N THR A 481 6.95 -28.55 -17.39
CA THR A 481 6.29 -28.96 -16.13
C THR A 481 5.66 -30.34 -16.28
N ARG A 482 5.24 -30.99 -15.18
CA ARG A 482 4.53 -32.28 -15.29
C ARG A 482 3.16 -32.15 -15.94
N PHE A 483 2.61 -30.95 -16.02
CA PHE A 483 1.39 -30.68 -16.75
C PHE A 483 1.55 -30.84 -18.27
N HIS A 484 2.78 -30.85 -18.81
CA HIS A 484 2.99 -31.05 -20.25
C HIS A 484 2.72 -32.51 -20.67
N SER A 485 1.84 -32.67 -21.65
CA SER A 485 1.67 -33.90 -22.40
C SER A 485 2.71 -34.02 -23.51
N ARG A 486 2.90 -35.23 -24.05
CA ARG A 486 3.81 -35.47 -25.18
C ARG A 486 3.26 -34.91 -26.50
N THR A 487 1.95 -34.96 -26.67
CA THR A 487 1.22 -34.42 -27.81
C THR A 487 -0.13 -33.90 -27.31
N PRO A 488 -0.70 -32.87 -27.95
CA PRO A 488 -2.02 -32.37 -27.58
C PRO A 488 -3.06 -33.49 -27.59
N PRO A 489 -3.90 -33.64 -26.55
CA PRO A 489 -4.98 -34.61 -26.56
C PRO A 489 -5.97 -34.35 -27.70
N GLY A 490 -6.45 -35.40 -28.38
CA GLY A 490 -7.39 -35.29 -29.50
C GLY A 490 -8.83 -34.90 -29.12
N ILE A 491 -9.10 -34.68 -27.84
CA ILE A 491 -10.39 -34.21 -27.31
C ILE A 491 -10.34 -32.70 -27.12
N SER A 492 -11.36 -31.96 -27.57
CA SER A 492 -11.41 -30.50 -27.36
C SER A 492 -11.54 -30.15 -25.87
N ILE A 493 -11.15 -28.93 -25.50
CA ILE A 493 -11.27 -28.46 -24.10
C ILE A 493 -12.73 -28.51 -23.65
N GLN A 494 -13.65 -28.08 -24.52
CA GLN A 494 -15.09 -28.11 -24.26
C GLN A 494 -15.60 -29.53 -24.00
N GLU A 495 -15.27 -30.50 -24.86
CA GLU A 495 -15.73 -31.89 -24.70
C GLU A 495 -15.10 -32.55 -23.47
N TYR A 496 -13.86 -32.17 -23.15
CA TYR A 496 -13.18 -32.63 -21.95
C TYR A 496 -13.84 -32.09 -20.67
N LEU A 497 -14.19 -30.81 -20.62
CA LEU A 497 -14.94 -30.23 -19.50
C LEU A 497 -16.33 -30.86 -19.35
N ARG A 498 -17.07 -31.07 -20.45
CA ARG A 498 -18.36 -31.78 -20.43
C ARG A 498 -18.22 -33.20 -19.89
N ARG A 499 -17.17 -33.91 -20.31
CA ARG A 499 -16.84 -35.24 -19.78
C ARG A 499 -16.59 -35.19 -18.27
N ILE A 500 -15.83 -34.21 -17.78
CA ILE A 500 -15.60 -34.03 -16.33
C ILE A 500 -16.92 -33.81 -15.61
N VAL A 501 -17.72 -32.83 -16.04
CA VAL A 501 -19.04 -32.53 -15.46
C VAL A 501 -19.92 -33.76 -15.37
N LYS A 502 -20.04 -34.49 -16.49
CA LYS A 502 -20.89 -35.68 -16.61
C LYS A 502 -20.51 -36.79 -15.63
N TYR A 503 -19.22 -36.94 -15.31
CA TYR A 503 -18.74 -38.08 -14.55
C TYR A 503 -18.26 -37.74 -13.13
N THR A 504 -18.02 -36.48 -12.76
CA THR A 504 -17.46 -36.14 -11.42
C THR A 504 -18.38 -35.31 -10.52
N ASN A 505 -19.63 -35.08 -10.93
CA ASN A 505 -20.62 -34.26 -10.20
C ASN A 505 -20.02 -32.93 -9.69
N VAL A 506 -19.26 -32.27 -10.55
CA VAL A 506 -18.51 -31.07 -10.18
C VAL A 506 -19.43 -29.87 -9.99
N GLU A 507 -19.15 -29.06 -8.97
CA GLU A 507 -19.89 -27.82 -8.74
C GLU A 507 -19.41 -26.67 -9.64
N ARG A 508 -20.29 -25.68 -9.85
CA ARG A 508 -20.00 -24.44 -10.60
C ARG A 508 -18.81 -23.68 -10.03
N SER A 509 -18.71 -23.64 -8.71
CA SER A 509 -17.60 -23.03 -7.96
C SER A 509 -16.26 -23.69 -8.32
N CYS A 510 -16.23 -25.02 -8.40
CA CYS A 510 -15.04 -25.80 -8.78
C CYS A 510 -14.63 -25.58 -10.25
N LEU A 511 -15.60 -25.37 -11.14
CA LEU A 511 -15.31 -24.99 -12.53
C LEU A 511 -14.68 -23.59 -12.60
N LEU A 512 -15.29 -22.60 -11.94
CA LEU A 512 -14.83 -21.20 -12.00
C LEU A 512 -13.50 -20.98 -11.27
N ILE A 513 -13.25 -21.64 -10.14
CA ILE A 513 -11.98 -21.51 -9.41
C ILE A 513 -10.79 -22.02 -10.22
N THR A 514 -11.02 -22.85 -11.26
CA THR A 514 -9.95 -23.22 -12.20
C THR A 514 -9.31 -21.99 -12.84
N LEU A 515 -10.07 -20.92 -13.09
CA LEU A 515 -9.53 -19.66 -13.63
C LEU A 515 -8.67 -18.93 -12.61
N HIS A 516 -9.12 -18.89 -11.36
CA HIS A 516 -8.32 -18.37 -10.26
C HIS A 516 -6.99 -19.12 -10.12
N TYR A 517 -7.00 -20.45 -10.21
CA TYR A 517 -5.77 -21.23 -10.14
C TYR A 517 -4.84 -21.03 -11.33
N ILE A 518 -5.36 -20.75 -12.54
CA ILE A 518 -4.52 -20.36 -13.67
C ILE A 518 -3.76 -19.07 -13.35
N ASP A 519 -4.46 -18.05 -12.85
CA ASP A 519 -3.82 -16.78 -12.48
C ASP A 519 -2.78 -16.98 -11.37
N GLN A 520 -3.11 -17.77 -10.34
CA GLN A 520 -2.18 -18.10 -9.25
C GLN A 520 -0.93 -18.81 -9.75
N ILE A 521 -1.07 -19.84 -10.59
CA ILE A 521 0.09 -20.59 -11.11
C ILE A 521 0.89 -19.74 -12.08
N CYS A 522 0.27 -18.95 -12.96
CA CYS A 522 0.99 -18.04 -13.87
C CYS A 522 1.77 -16.97 -13.09
N ASN A 523 1.23 -16.50 -11.97
CA ASN A 523 1.94 -15.57 -11.08
C ASN A 523 3.12 -16.23 -10.35
N LEU A 524 2.96 -17.48 -9.92
CA LEU A 524 3.98 -18.21 -9.16
C LEU A 524 5.04 -18.89 -10.06
N LEU A 525 4.72 -19.13 -11.34
CA LEU A 525 5.59 -19.77 -12.33
C LEU A 525 5.63 -18.94 -13.62
N PRO A 526 6.53 -17.94 -13.72
CA PRO A 526 6.60 -17.02 -14.87
C PRO A 526 6.90 -17.66 -16.23
N HIS A 527 7.33 -18.92 -16.25
CA HIS A 527 7.61 -19.68 -17.46
C HIS A 527 6.52 -20.71 -17.80
N PHE A 528 5.56 -20.94 -16.88
CA PHE A 528 4.45 -21.84 -17.14
C PHE A 528 3.41 -21.13 -18.00
N THR A 529 2.92 -21.84 -19.02
CA THR A 529 1.85 -21.35 -19.90
C THR A 529 0.77 -22.40 -20.07
N ILE A 530 -0.48 -21.96 -20.16
CA ILE A 530 -1.61 -22.81 -20.54
C ILE A 530 -1.61 -22.93 -22.06
N SER A 531 -1.20 -24.08 -22.57
CA SER A 531 -1.05 -24.42 -23.98
C SER A 531 -1.84 -25.70 -24.30
N SER A 532 -1.94 -26.07 -25.56
CA SER A 532 -2.57 -27.33 -25.97
C SER A 532 -1.88 -28.57 -25.38
N LEU A 533 -0.63 -28.43 -24.94
CA LEU A 533 0.12 -29.48 -24.25
C LEU A 533 -0.21 -29.57 -22.75
N THR A 534 -0.61 -28.48 -22.09
CA THR A 534 -0.77 -28.42 -20.63
C THR A 534 -2.22 -28.42 -20.14
N VAL A 535 -3.15 -27.87 -20.93
CA VAL A 535 -4.49 -27.51 -20.46
C VAL A 535 -5.31 -28.68 -19.90
N HIS A 536 -5.35 -29.84 -20.55
CA HIS A 536 -6.17 -30.97 -20.07
C HIS A 536 -5.70 -31.55 -18.74
N ARG A 537 -4.38 -31.64 -18.56
CA ARG A 537 -3.76 -32.13 -17.32
C ARG A 537 -3.94 -31.12 -16.20
N PHE A 538 -3.83 -29.83 -16.52
CA PHE A 538 -4.11 -28.75 -15.57
C PHE A 538 -5.56 -28.80 -15.09
N VAL A 539 -6.53 -28.84 -16.02
CA VAL A 539 -7.96 -28.81 -15.71
C VAL A 539 -8.37 -29.99 -14.81
N ILE A 540 -7.98 -31.23 -15.13
CA ILE A 540 -8.39 -32.37 -14.27
C ILE A 540 -7.76 -32.31 -12.88
N SER A 541 -6.52 -31.81 -12.78
CA SER A 541 -5.83 -31.65 -11.49
C SER A 541 -6.49 -30.55 -10.67
N SER A 542 -6.78 -29.42 -11.30
CA SER A 542 -7.53 -28.29 -10.73
C SER A 542 -8.87 -28.76 -10.13
N ILE A 543 -9.68 -29.48 -10.92
CA ILE A 543 -11.00 -29.96 -10.48
C ILE A 543 -10.88 -30.99 -9.36
N ALA A 544 -9.95 -31.94 -9.46
CA ALA A 544 -9.75 -32.93 -8.40
C ALA A 544 -9.38 -32.26 -7.07
N VAL A 545 -8.51 -31.24 -7.12
CA VAL A 545 -8.09 -30.47 -5.95
C VAL A 545 -9.22 -29.59 -5.42
N SER A 546 -9.89 -28.80 -6.26
CA SER A 546 -10.96 -27.90 -5.82
C SER A 546 -12.13 -28.68 -5.23
N SER A 547 -12.53 -29.80 -5.84
CA SER A 547 -13.64 -30.59 -5.31
C SER A 547 -13.33 -31.20 -3.95
N LYS A 548 -12.07 -31.59 -3.67
CA LYS A 548 -11.67 -32.03 -2.33
C LYS A 548 -11.62 -30.90 -1.31
N ALA A 549 -11.34 -29.68 -1.76
CA ALA A 549 -11.21 -28.52 -0.89
C ALA A 549 -12.55 -27.85 -0.58
N LEU A 550 -13.50 -27.89 -1.53
CA LEU A 550 -14.71 -27.06 -1.49
C LEU A 550 -16.02 -27.85 -1.39
N CYS A 551 -16.02 -29.14 -1.73
CA CYS A 551 -17.25 -29.94 -1.77
C CYS A 551 -17.28 -30.96 -0.62
N ASP A 552 -18.44 -31.10 0.02
CA ASP A 552 -18.66 -32.13 1.05
C ASP A 552 -18.63 -33.56 0.47
N ALA A 553 -18.92 -33.70 -0.82
CA ALA A 553 -18.86 -34.95 -1.56
C ALA A 553 -17.96 -34.80 -2.80
N PHE A 554 -16.95 -35.67 -2.91
CA PHE A 554 -15.99 -35.67 -4.02
C PHE A 554 -15.62 -37.10 -4.44
N CYS A 555 -15.14 -37.25 -5.67
CA CYS A 555 -14.74 -38.55 -6.21
C CYS A 555 -13.35 -39.01 -5.72
N THR A 556 -13.08 -40.30 -5.81
CA THR A 556 -11.72 -40.83 -5.55
C THR A 556 -10.76 -40.45 -6.68
N ASN A 557 -9.45 -40.42 -6.38
CA ASN A 557 -8.43 -40.20 -7.43
C ASN A 557 -8.48 -41.24 -8.53
N THR A 558 -8.84 -42.49 -8.22
CA THR A 558 -9.03 -43.54 -9.23
C THR A 558 -10.12 -43.15 -10.23
N HIS A 559 -11.20 -42.54 -9.73
CA HIS A 559 -12.29 -42.07 -10.57
C HIS A 559 -11.90 -40.84 -11.38
N TYR A 560 -11.32 -39.80 -10.76
CA TYR A 560 -10.81 -38.63 -11.48
C TYR A 560 -9.80 -39.00 -12.57
N ALA A 561 -8.89 -39.95 -12.30
CA ALA A 561 -7.90 -40.40 -13.27
C ALA A 561 -8.56 -41.09 -14.48
N ARG A 562 -9.57 -41.94 -14.24
CA ARG A 562 -10.37 -42.59 -15.30
C ARG A 562 -11.12 -41.54 -16.14
N VAL A 563 -11.70 -40.53 -15.49
CA VAL A 563 -12.39 -39.44 -16.18
C VAL A 563 -11.41 -38.60 -17.01
N GLY A 564 -10.27 -38.22 -16.44
CA GLY A 564 -9.23 -37.45 -17.13
C GLY A 564 -8.42 -38.23 -18.17
N GLY A 565 -8.61 -39.54 -18.29
CA GLY A 565 -7.89 -40.38 -19.25
C GLY A 565 -6.39 -40.53 -18.94
N ILE A 566 -6.01 -40.42 -17.66
CA ILE A 566 -4.63 -40.55 -17.18
C ILE A 566 -4.50 -41.68 -16.16
N LYS A 567 -3.27 -42.14 -15.90
CA LYS A 567 -3.06 -43.21 -14.89
C LYS A 567 -3.29 -42.63 -13.50
N LEU A 568 -3.76 -43.45 -12.55
CA LEU A 568 -3.93 -43.04 -11.15
C LEU A 568 -2.64 -42.44 -10.56
N ILE A 569 -1.52 -43.11 -10.78
CA ILE A 569 -0.22 -42.65 -10.27
C ILE A 569 0.17 -41.28 -10.84
N GLU A 570 -0.23 -41.02 -12.08
CA GLU A 570 0.01 -39.75 -12.76
C GLU A 570 -0.87 -38.65 -12.20
N LEU A 571 -2.16 -38.90 -11.97
CA LEU A 571 -3.03 -37.93 -11.29
C LEU A 571 -2.51 -37.60 -9.88
N ASN A 572 -2.09 -38.60 -9.11
CA ASN A 572 -1.55 -38.37 -7.76
C ASN A 572 -0.30 -37.47 -7.77
N VAL A 573 0.55 -37.62 -8.78
CA VAL A 573 1.73 -36.74 -8.96
C VAL A 573 1.30 -35.34 -9.35
N LEU A 574 0.39 -35.22 -10.33
CA LEU A 574 -0.11 -33.93 -10.79
C LEU A 574 -0.83 -33.18 -9.68
N GLU A 575 -1.60 -33.86 -8.84
CA GLU A 575 -2.28 -33.27 -7.69
C GLU A 575 -1.28 -32.68 -6.68
N ARG A 576 -0.25 -33.44 -6.31
CA ARG A 576 0.80 -32.96 -5.41
C ARG A 576 1.56 -31.77 -6.00
N GLU A 577 1.90 -31.85 -7.28
CA GLU A 577 2.56 -30.75 -7.98
C GLU A 577 1.65 -29.53 -8.01
N PHE A 578 0.38 -29.70 -8.33
CA PHE A 578 -0.61 -28.62 -8.34
C PHE A 578 -0.65 -27.92 -6.99
N LEU A 579 -0.88 -28.66 -5.89
CA LEU A 579 -0.91 -28.14 -4.53
C LEU A 579 0.36 -27.35 -4.18
N GLN A 580 1.54 -27.86 -4.55
CA GLN A 580 2.80 -27.16 -4.36
C GLN A 580 2.90 -25.89 -5.20
N LYS A 581 2.40 -25.90 -6.44
CA LYS A 581 2.46 -24.76 -7.36
C LYS A 581 1.47 -23.65 -7.03
N ILE A 582 0.35 -23.95 -6.36
CA ILE A 582 -0.57 -22.94 -5.82
C ILE A 582 -0.31 -22.60 -4.35
N ASP A 583 0.82 -23.05 -3.79
CA ASP A 583 1.19 -22.80 -2.39
C ASP A 583 0.07 -23.16 -1.40
N TRP A 584 -0.64 -24.27 -1.66
CA TRP A 584 -1.78 -24.74 -0.86
C TRP A 584 -2.93 -23.73 -0.70
N ARG A 585 -3.01 -22.69 -1.56
CA ARG A 585 -4.09 -21.70 -1.57
C ARG A 585 -5.28 -22.23 -2.38
N LEU A 586 -6.15 -22.99 -1.72
CA LEU A 586 -7.22 -23.79 -2.34
C LEU A 586 -8.59 -23.09 -2.39
N THR A 587 -8.70 -21.88 -1.86
CA THR A 587 -9.99 -21.21 -1.69
C THR A 587 -9.91 -19.76 -2.16
N CYS A 588 -11.03 -19.25 -2.66
CA CYS A 588 -11.24 -17.84 -2.97
C CYS A 588 -12.64 -17.42 -2.56
N THR A 589 -12.92 -16.12 -2.56
CA THR A 589 -14.24 -15.61 -2.17
C THR A 589 -15.27 -15.81 -3.29
N ARG A 590 -16.57 -15.82 -2.93
CA ARG A 590 -17.68 -15.91 -3.89
C ARG A 590 -17.65 -14.74 -4.87
N GLU A 591 -17.33 -13.55 -4.38
CA GLU A 591 -17.28 -12.31 -5.15
C GLU A 591 -16.23 -12.40 -6.26
N MET A 592 -15.09 -13.05 -5.96
CA MET A 592 -14.04 -13.28 -6.95
C MET A 592 -14.51 -14.25 -8.05
N LEU A 593 -15.19 -15.35 -7.69
CA LEU A 593 -15.79 -16.27 -8.67
C LEU A 593 -16.87 -15.60 -9.52
N GLN A 594 -17.65 -14.72 -8.90
CA GLN A 594 -18.67 -13.92 -9.58
C GLN A 594 -18.06 -12.93 -10.58
N GLU A 595 -16.90 -12.34 -10.26
CA GLU A 595 -16.16 -11.49 -11.18
C GLU A 595 -15.61 -12.28 -12.37
N TYR A 596 -15.01 -13.46 -12.13
CA TYR A 596 -14.58 -14.35 -13.21
C TYR A 596 -15.73 -14.73 -14.14
N TYR A 597 -16.87 -15.12 -13.58
CA TYR A 597 -18.08 -15.42 -14.35
C TYR A 597 -18.56 -14.20 -15.17
N THR A 598 -18.62 -13.02 -14.55
CA THR A 598 -19.04 -11.79 -15.24
C THR A 598 -18.11 -11.44 -16.40
N ASN A 599 -16.81 -11.58 -16.20
CA ASN A 599 -15.80 -11.32 -17.22
C ASN A 599 -15.85 -12.33 -18.36
N LEU A 600 -16.10 -13.61 -18.07
CA LEU A 600 -16.33 -14.63 -19.09
C LEU A 600 -17.52 -14.27 -19.98
N VAL A 601 -18.67 -13.89 -19.39
CA VAL A 601 -19.87 -13.51 -20.14
C VAL A 601 -19.59 -12.30 -21.04
N ARG A 602 -18.89 -11.28 -20.51
CA ARG A 602 -18.55 -10.05 -21.25
C ARG A 602 -17.57 -10.27 -22.40
N THR A 603 -16.60 -11.16 -22.21
CA THR A 603 -15.47 -11.34 -23.14
C THR A 603 -15.66 -12.52 -24.09
N HIS A 604 -16.77 -13.26 -24.02
CA HIS A 604 -17.03 -14.43 -24.85
C HIS A 604 -16.95 -14.10 -26.36
N SER A 605 -16.28 -14.95 -27.13
CA SER A 605 -15.98 -14.73 -28.56
C SER A 605 -17.18 -14.79 -29.49
N GLY A 606 -18.34 -15.22 -28.99
CA GLY A 606 -19.56 -15.36 -29.79
C GLY A 606 -19.55 -16.51 -30.81
N ARG A 607 -18.78 -17.59 -30.56
CA ARG A 607 -18.73 -18.79 -31.44
C ARG A 607 -20.04 -19.59 -31.40
N GLY A 608 -21.09 -19.03 -32.02
CA GLY A 608 -22.39 -19.69 -32.25
C GLY A 608 -23.48 -19.43 -31.21
N ILE A 609 -23.14 -18.90 -30.03
CA ILE A 609 -24.09 -18.46 -29.00
C ILE A 609 -23.64 -17.08 -28.50
N GLN A 610 -24.53 -16.09 -28.59
CA GLN A 610 -24.31 -14.80 -27.95
C GLN A 610 -24.80 -14.87 -26.52
N TYR A 611 -23.94 -14.60 -25.55
CA TYR A 611 -24.32 -14.53 -24.15
C TYR A 611 -24.52 -13.08 -23.74
N GLN A 612 -25.61 -12.81 -23.02
CA GLN A 612 -25.87 -11.51 -22.42
C GLN A 612 -26.19 -11.72 -20.94
N MET A 613 -25.64 -10.88 -20.06
CA MET A 613 -25.99 -10.96 -18.65
C MET A 613 -27.42 -10.47 -18.44
N GLY A 614 -28.24 -11.26 -17.77
CA GLY A 614 -29.63 -10.95 -17.47
C GLY A 614 -29.77 -9.86 -16.42
N GLU A 615 -30.83 -9.06 -16.56
CA GLU A 615 -31.19 -8.04 -15.60
C GLU A 615 -31.89 -8.69 -14.39
N ALA A 616 -31.16 -9.06 -13.34
CA ALA A 616 -31.80 -9.24 -12.03
C ALA A 616 -31.76 -7.93 -11.26
N LEU A 617 -32.96 -7.40 -10.99
CA LEU A 617 -33.29 -6.53 -9.85
C LEU A 617 -32.22 -5.49 -9.48
N ALA A 618 -32.14 -4.46 -10.33
CA ALA A 618 -31.70 -3.10 -9.97
C ALA A 618 -32.52 -2.43 -8.84
N LYS A 619 -33.19 -3.20 -7.96
CA LYS A 619 -34.01 -2.73 -6.84
C LYS A 619 -33.63 -3.29 -5.46
N ASN A 620 -32.68 -4.22 -5.34
CA ASN A 620 -32.05 -4.53 -4.04
C ASN A 620 -30.56 -4.16 -3.96
N VAL A 621 -30.03 -3.48 -4.99
CA VAL A 621 -28.72 -2.80 -4.96
C VAL A 621 -28.87 -1.27 -4.80
N ARG A 622 -30.10 -0.79 -4.57
CA ARG A 622 -30.37 0.59 -4.10
C ARG A 622 -30.28 0.76 -2.58
N GLN A 623 -29.71 -0.23 -1.90
CA GLN A 623 -28.81 0.00 -0.78
C GLN A 623 -27.53 -0.78 -1.10
N ASP A 624 -26.40 -0.07 -1.15
CA ASP A 624 -25.06 -0.60 -1.38
C ASP A 624 -24.82 -1.32 -2.72
N THR A 625 -24.36 -0.59 -3.73
CA THR A 625 -22.98 -0.69 -4.26
C THR A 625 -22.86 0.10 -5.56
N SER A 626 -21.96 1.08 -5.53
CA SER A 626 -21.56 1.91 -6.66
C SER A 626 -20.06 1.74 -6.88
N ILE A 627 -19.67 1.87 -8.16
CA ILE A 627 -18.33 2.16 -8.71
C ILE A 627 -17.60 0.93 -9.27
N LEU A 628 -17.52 0.84 -10.60
CA LEU A 628 -16.26 0.83 -11.37
C LEU A 628 -16.54 0.81 -12.88
N ASP A 629 -16.28 1.94 -13.54
CA ASP A 629 -15.99 2.13 -14.96
C ASP A 629 -15.25 3.49 -15.03
N HIS A 630 -14.22 3.75 -15.83
CA HIS A 630 -13.59 3.06 -16.95
C HIS A 630 -12.24 3.79 -17.21
N TYR A 631 -11.19 3.09 -17.65
CA TYR A 631 -10.15 3.70 -18.49
C TYR A 631 -10.28 3.09 -19.90
N PRO A 632 -10.32 3.90 -20.97
CA PRO A 632 -10.51 3.41 -22.32
C PRO A 632 -9.20 2.89 -22.92
N SER A 633 -9.29 1.70 -23.51
CA SER A 633 -8.34 1.17 -24.49
C SER A 633 -8.53 1.90 -25.82
N GLY A 634 -7.44 2.46 -26.36
CA GLY A 634 -7.39 3.06 -27.69
C GLY A 634 -6.15 2.58 -28.44
N VAL A 635 -6.39 1.70 -29.40
CA VAL A 635 -5.45 1.06 -30.34
C VAL A 635 -4.85 2.09 -31.30
N ASN A 636 -3.58 1.92 -31.70
CA ASN A 636 -3.12 1.94 -33.11
C ASN A 636 -1.60 1.68 -33.21
N GLY A 637 -1.23 0.54 -33.81
CA GLY A 637 0.06 0.39 -34.51
C GLY A 637 0.02 1.15 -35.84
N PRO A 638 1.17 1.44 -36.48
CA PRO A 638 1.98 0.43 -37.18
C PRO A 638 3.49 0.61 -36.83
N GLU A 639 4.49 -0.18 -37.23
CA GLU A 639 4.75 -0.91 -38.47
C GLU A 639 5.98 -1.82 -38.24
N LYS A 640 6.09 -2.90 -39.04
CA LYS A 640 7.16 -3.90 -38.99
C LYS A 640 8.48 -3.38 -39.59
N SER A 641 9.58 -3.61 -38.90
CA SER A 641 10.90 -3.86 -39.53
C SER A 641 11.68 -4.90 -38.72
N THR A 642 11.85 -6.09 -39.29
CA THR A 642 12.69 -7.18 -38.78
C THR A 642 14.18 -6.86 -38.92
N PRO A 643 15.04 -7.16 -37.92
CA PRO A 643 16.49 -7.14 -38.07
C PRO A 643 17.05 -8.53 -38.45
N SER A 644 18.09 -8.55 -39.28
CA SER A 644 18.90 -9.73 -39.61
C SER A 644 19.75 -10.19 -38.42
N PRO A 645 20.12 -11.49 -38.33
CA PRO A 645 20.72 -12.08 -37.13
C PRO A 645 22.25 -11.91 -37.07
N PRO A 646 22.86 -11.82 -35.87
CA PRO A 646 24.31 -11.96 -35.73
C PRO A 646 24.73 -13.43 -35.55
N ARG A 647 25.84 -13.76 -36.21
CA ARG A 647 26.68 -14.96 -36.08
C ARG A 647 27.01 -15.31 -34.62
N SER A 648 26.85 -16.59 -34.25
CA SER A 648 27.75 -17.32 -33.34
C SER A 648 28.98 -17.81 -34.16
N PRO A 649 30.12 -18.32 -33.59
CA PRO A 649 30.26 -18.97 -32.28
C PRO A 649 31.59 -18.72 -31.54
N ALA A 650 31.70 -19.19 -30.28
CA ALA A 650 32.89 -19.92 -29.83
C ALA A 650 32.62 -20.71 -28.54
N THR A 651 33.01 -21.97 -28.62
CA THR A 651 32.89 -23.12 -27.73
C THR A 651 33.94 -23.07 -26.60
N SER A 652 33.60 -23.59 -25.42
CA SER A 652 34.57 -24.24 -24.53
C SER A 652 33.92 -25.40 -23.78
N THR A 653 34.37 -26.60 -24.18
CA THR A 653 34.50 -27.88 -23.47
C THR A 653 35.21 -27.69 -22.11
N ALA A 654 35.09 -28.48 -21.03
CA ALA A 654 34.43 -29.73 -20.59
C ALA A 654 34.66 -29.80 -19.04
N PRO A 655 34.55 -30.93 -18.29
CA PRO A 655 33.77 -32.16 -18.43
C PRO A 655 32.88 -32.48 -17.21
N SER A 656 32.02 -33.49 -17.39
CA SER A 656 31.20 -34.14 -16.38
C SER A 656 32.01 -34.97 -15.38
N SER A 657 31.60 -34.95 -14.11
CA SER A 657 31.88 -36.03 -13.16
C SER A 657 30.63 -36.34 -12.33
N VAL A 658 30.20 -37.59 -12.45
CA VAL A 658 29.13 -38.25 -11.72
C VAL A 658 29.64 -38.59 -10.32
N HIS A 659 28.98 -38.13 -9.25
CA HIS A 659 28.89 -38.86 -7.98
C HIS A 659 27.68 -38.42 -7.16
N GLN A 660 26.78 -39.40 -6.98
CA GLN A 660 25.99 -39.74 -5.79
C GLN A 660 25.42 -38.64 -4.88
N VAL A 661 24.08 -38.64 -4.86
CA VAL A 661 23.18 -38.17 -3.81
C VAL A 661 23.54 -38.77 -2.43
N PRO A 662 23.67 -37.96 -1.37
CA PRO A 662 23.42 -38.40 0.00
C PRO A 662 21.99 -38.05 0.43
N SER A 663 21.36 -39.01 1.10
CA SER A 663 20.06 -38.93 1.75
C SER A 663 19.86 -37.68 2.61
N ALA A 664 18.60 -37.25 2.66
CA ALA A 664 18.09 -36.27 3.61
C ALA A 664 18.43 -36.67 5.06
N ASN A 665 19.11 -35.78 5.78
CA ASN A 665 19.18 -35.86 7.24
C ASN A 665 17.82 -35.42 7.82
N PRO A 666 17.30 -36.11 8.85
CA PRO A 666 16.13 -35.66 9.58
C PRO A 666 16.43 -34.36 10.36
N PRO A 667 15.41 -33.54 10.67
CA PRO A 667 15.59 -32.32 11.45
C PRO A 667 16.14 -32.65 12.86
N PRO A 668 17.00 -31.78 13.43
CA PRO A 668 17.51 -31.99 14.78
C PRO A 668 16.38 -31.88 15.83
N PRO A 669 16.48 -32.60 16.96
CA PRO A 669 15.50 -32.53 18.04
C PRO A 669 15.54 -31.16 18.74
N PRO A 670 14.42 -30.75 19.39
CA PRO A 670 14.38 -29.50 20.14
C PRO A 670 15.36 -29.56 21.33
N MET A 671 16.14 -28.48 21.50
CA MET A 671 17.08 -28.34 22.61
C MET A 671 16.33 -28.17 23.95
N PRO A 672 16.81 -28.79 25.05
CA PRO A 672 16.20 -28.64 26.36
C PRO A 672 16.52 -27.28 27.00
N ASN A 673 15.51 -26.66 27.61
CA ASN A 673 15.62 -25.46 28.44
C ASN A 673 16.73 -25.62 29.50
N ARG A 674 17.76 -24.76 29.45
CA ARG A 674 18.63 -24.51 30.61
C ARG A 674 18.11 -23.30 31.38
N PRO A 675 17.81 -23.42 32.68
CA PRO A 675 17.49 -22.27 33.51
C PRO A 675 18.77 -21.49 33.86
N PHE A 676 18.64 -20.16 33.90
CA PHE A 676 19.64 -19.29 34.54
C PHE A 676 19.74 -19.61 36.04
N PRO A 677 20.93 -19.51 36.66
CA PRO A 677 21.13 -19.84 38.07
C PRO A 677 20.42 -18.81 38.98
N PRO A 678 19.85 -19.24 40.13
CA PRO A 678 19.17 -18.35 41.05
C PRO A 678 20.16 -17.50 41.86
N PRO A 679 19.78 -16.26 42.26
CA PRO A 679 20.51 -15.54 43.28
C PRO A 679 20.38 -16.26 44.63
N GLN A 680 21.51 -16.45 45.30
CA GLN A 680 21.60 -17.02 46.64
C GLN A 680 20.95 -16.10 47.68
N SER A 681 20.37 -16.76 48.68
CA SER A 681 19.50 -16.25 49.74
C SER A 681 20.17 -15.29 50.73
N ARG A 682 19.35 -14.41 51.29
CA ARG A 682 19.33 -14.16 52.74
C ARG A 682 17.90 -14.26 53.25
N ASP A 683 17.70 -15.19 54.16
CA ASP A 683 16.49 -15.54 54.93
C ASP A 683 15.85 -14.30 55.59
N ALA A 684 14.53 -14.06 55.58
CA ALA A 684 13.34 -14.81 56.01
C ALA A 684 12.91 -14.53 57.47
N ALA A 685 11.57 -14.52 57.63
CA ALA A 685 10.73 -14.35 58.83
C ALA A 685 10.21 -12.92 59.07
N SER A 686 8.92 -12.64 59.22
CA SER A 686 7.73 -13.49 59.33
C SER A 686 6.46 -12.63 59.17
N SER A 687 5.46 -13.14 58.46
CA SER A 687 4.04 -12.79 58.72
C SER A 687 3.53 -13.66 59.88
N PRO A 688 2.41 -13.28 60.54
CA PRO A 688 1.14 -13.86 60.09
C PRO A 688 -0.09 -12.92 60.14
N SER A 689 -0.98 -13.17 59.18
CA SER A 689 -2.45 -13.36 59.26
C SER A 689 -3.35 -12.22 59.78
N ARG A 690 -4.22 -11.62 58.95
CA ARG A 690 -5.56 -12.06 58.45
C ARG A 690 -6.65 -12.19 59.54
N ILE A 691 -7.73 -11.41 59.36
CA ILE A 691 -9.19 -11.66 59.54
C ILE A 691 -9.86 -10.26 59.68
N ILE A 692 -10.57 -9.70 58.69
CA ILE A 692 -11.95 -9.95 58.18
C ILE A 692 -13.06 -9.25 59.00
N LEU A 693 -13.84 -8.42 58.28
CA LEU A 693 -15.19 -7.85 58.54
C LEU A 693 -15.26 -6.83 59.71
N THR A 694 -15.96 -5.69 59.65
CA THR A 694 -17.06 -5.19 58.81
C THR A 694 -17.27 -3.71 59.15
N ASN A 695 -17.84 -2.95 58.20
CA ASN A 695 -18.78 -1.82 58.30
C ASN A 695 -18.63 -0.86 59.51
N VAL A 696 -18.67 0.46 59.31
CA VAL A 696 -19.95 1.19 59.25
C VAL A 696 -19.64 2.68 58.97
N THR A 697 -20.25 3.17 57.89
CA THR A 697 -20.79 4.53 57.65
C THR A 697 -19.98 5.80 57.97
N SER A 698 -19.78 6.58 56.91
CA SER A 698 -19.83 8.06 56.85
C SER A 698 -21.02 8.63 57.68
N PRO A 699 -21.14 9.96 57.99
CA PRO A 699 -20.67 11.05 57.15
C PRO A 699 -20.31 12.41 57.82
N SER A 700 -19.66 13.25 57.01
CA SER A 700 -19.99 14.67 56.79
C SER A 700 -19.71 15.76 57.85
N LEU A 701 -19.09 16.82 57.31
CA LEU A 701 -19.51 18.25 57.36
C LEU A 701 -18.78 19.23 58.30
N ARG A 702 -18.38 20.34 57.63
CA ARG A 702 -18.22 21.75 58.05
C ARG A 702 -16.91 22.09 58.76
N ARG A 703 -16.01 22.90 58.19
CA ARG A 703 -16.05 24.30 57.66
C ARG A 703 -15.87 25.36 58.76
N ALA A 704 -14.93 26.28 58.46
CA ALA A 704 -14.62 27.57 59.09
C ALA A 704 -13.69 27.50 60.33
N GLY A 705 -12.67 28.35 60.50
CA GLY A 705 -12.20 29.49 59.73
C GLY A 705 -11.12 30.27 60.49
N ARG A 706 -10.71 31.41 59.91
CA ARG A 706 -9.96 32.56 60.47
C ARG A 706 -8.40 32.47 60.56
N SER A 707 -7.78 33.36 59.75
CA SER A 707 -6.47 34.02 59.90
C SER A 707 -6.47 35.07 61.05
N PRO A 708 -5.50 36.01 61.24
CA PRO A 708 -4.14 36.23 60.68
C PRO A 708 -3.10 36.68 61.77
N ILE A 709 -2.00 37.41 61.39
CA ILE A 709 -1.07 38.30 62.18
C ILE A 709 0.24 37.58 62.61
N THR A 710 1.52 38.02 62.43
CA THR A 710 2.29 39.25 62.05
C THR A 710 3.76 38.90 61.72
N GLY A 711 4.48 39.73 60.93
CA GLY A 711 5.95 39.65 60.68
C GLY A 711 6.81 40.31 61.77
N PRO A 712 7.93 41.01 61.49
CA PRO A 712 9.08 40.78 60.58
C PRO A 712 10.47 40.95 61.31
N SER A 713 11.61 40.69 60.64
CA SER A 713 12.84 41.57 60.62
C SER A 713 14.17 40.86 60.26
N ARG A 714 15.04 41.63 59.59
CA ARG A 714 16.41 41.36 59.09
C ARG A 714 17.49 41.40 60.19
N SER A 715 18.60 40.66 59.98
CA SER A 715 19.98 41.11 60.25
C SER A 715 21.03 40.19 59.56
N ILE A 716 22.21 40.77 59.30
CA ILE A 716 23.41 40.34 58.53
C ILE A 716 24.61 40.39 59.53
N PRO A 717 25.86 39.90 59.30
CA PRO A 717 26.48 38.67 58.73
C PRO A 717 27.34 37.94 59.84
N PRO A 718 28.41 37.12 59.62
CA PRO A 718 29.66 37.35 58.84
C PRO A 718 30.21 36.12 58.03
N SER A 719 31.22 36.33 57.17
CA SER A 719 32.16 35.31 56.62
C SER A 719 33.50 35.39 57.38
N PRO A 720 34.38 34.35 57.45
CA PRO A 720 35.28 33.88 56.36
C PRO A 720 35.44 32.32 56.37
N SER A 721 36.17 31.55 55.52
CA SER A 721 37.55 31.68 55.01
C SER A 721 37.94 30.45 54.14
N LEU A 722 38.83 30.67 53.14
CA LEU A 722 39.98 29.82 52.67
C LEU A 722 39.68 28.55 51.82
N LYS A 723 40.42 28.16 50.77
CA LYS A 723 41.75 28.54 50.21
C LYS A 723 41.91 27.86 48.82
N ARG A 724 42.40 28.57 47.79
CA ARG A 724 43.67 28.25 47.08
C ARG A 724 44.02 29.31 46.01
N ALA A 725 45.15 29.97 46.24
CA ALA A 725 46.03 30.62 45.28
C ALA A 725 47.04 29.56 44.75
N ARG A 726 47.96 29.73 43.79
CA ARG A 726 48.56 30.86 43.05
C ARG A 726 49.50 30.23 41.97
N ASP A 727 49.72 30.98 40.88
CA ASP A 727 50.95 31.17 40.06
C ASP A 727 51.91 30.03 39.64
N GLY A 728 52.35 30.12 38.38
CA GLY A 728 53.79 30.31 38.09
C GLY A 728 54.48 29.36 37.08
N SER A 729 54.62 29.84 35.84
CA SER A 729 55.82 29.84 34.95
C SER A 729 56.68 28.58 34.68
N GLU A 730 56.99 28.37 33.37
CA GLU A 730 58.31 28.02 32.78
C GLU A 730 58.97 26.67 33.21
N ASP A 731 59.65 25.83 32.42
CA ASP A 731 60.15 25.82 31.04
C ASP A 731 60.75 24.42 30.74
N ILE A 732 61.22 24.19 29.50
CA ILE A 732 62.32 23.27 29.09
C ILE A 732 62.03 21.79 28.67
N MET A 733 62.34 21.56 27.38
CA MET A 733 62.63 20.33 26.61
C MET A 733 63.97 19.66 26.99
N PRO A 734 64.27 18.41 26.58
CA PRO A 734 65.01 18.13 25.31
C PRO A 734 64.58 16.76 24.69
N SER A 735 64.98 16.25 23.51
CA SER A 735 65.64 16.65 22.25
C SER A 735 65.75 15.34 21.41
N LEU A 736 65.86 15.41 20.07
CA LEU A 736 66.67 14.59 19.14
C LEU A 736 66.23 14.92 17.68
N THR A 737 66.87 15.88 16.99
CA THR A 737 67.93 15.77 15.92
C THR A 737 67.41 15.28 14.54
N ASN A 738 67.78 15.77 13.33
CA ASN A 738 68.77 16.70 12.76
C ASN A 738 68.32 17.05 11.30
N ALA A 739 68.32 18.32 10.82
CA ALA A 739 69.34 19.01 9.97
C ALA A 739 69.30 18.64 8.45
N HIS A 740 69.51 19.45 7.40
CA HIS A 740 69.76 20.89 7.12
C HIS A 740 69.95 21.07 5.57
N LEU A 741 69.86 22.31 5.04
CA LEU A 741 70.56 22.93 3.85
C LEU A 741 69.83 23.27 2.51
N ARG A 742 69.72 24.60 2.28
CA ARG A 742 70.13 25.48 1.13
C ARG A 742 69.47 25.47 -0.28
N LYS A 743 68.92 26.65 -0.63
CA LYS A 743 69.08 27.55 -1.82
C LYS A 743 69.34 26.97 -3.25
N MET A 744 68.51 27.37 -4.21
CA MET A 744 68.78 28.04 -5.53
C MET A 744 67.44 28.09 -6.33
N GLU A 745 66.88 29.24 -6.71
CA GLU A 745 67.17 30.16 -7.82
C GLU A 745 66.46 29.77 -9.16
N GLU A 746 65.61 30.71 -9.62
CA GLU A 746 65.18 31.04 -11.00
C GLU A 746 64.72 29.97 -12.02
N SER A 747 63.48 30.10 -12.53
CA SER A 747 63.20 30.67 -13.87
C SER A 747 61.74 30.47 -14.32
N SER A 748 61.11 31.58 -14.71
CA SER A 748 59.85 31.67 -15.48
C SER A 748 60.12 31.38 -16.98
N PRO A 749 59.13 31.16 -17.89
CA PRO A 749 58.31 32.30 -18.35
C PRO A 749 56.85 31.98 -18.79
N ARG A 750 55.96 32.91 -18.40
CA ARG A 750 55.10 33.74 -19.27
C ARG A 750 54.27 33.11 -20.42
N THR A 751 52.96 33.40 -20.31
CA THR A 751 52.03 33.91 -21.35
C THR A 751 51.61 33.05 -22.55
N ARG A 752 50.29 32.80 -22.69
CA ARG A 752 49.43 33.50 -23.69
C ARG A 752 47.93 33.20 -23.54
N ARG A 753 47.14 34.27 -23.54
CA ARG A 753 45.72 34.32 -23.95
C ARG A 753 45.58 34.04 -25.46
N ARG A 754 44.49 33.37 -25.86
CA ARG A 754 43.52 33.70 -26.96
C ARG A 754 42.72 32.43 -27.31
N THR A 755 41.40 32.38 -27.09
CA THR A 755 40.27 32.81 -27.96
C THR A 755 40.15 32.09 -29.30
N GLY A 756 38.94 31.57 -29.56
CA GLY A 756 38.41 31.17 -30.87
C GLY A 756 38.66 29.69 -31.22
N THR A 757 37.81 28.92 -31.90
CA THR A 757 36.40 28.98 -32.36
C THR A 757 36.19 27.66 -33.13
N SER A 758 34.93 27.26 -33.32
CA SER A 758 34.39 26.45 -34.42
C SER A 758 34.65 24.93 -34.52
N SER A 759 33.51 24.22 -34.45
CA SER A 759 33.02 23.20 -35.40
C SER A 759 33.72 21.85 -35.49
N SER A 760 33.02 20.82 -34.97
CA SER A 760 32.35 19.77 -35.76
C SER A 760 31.53 18.87 -34.84
#